data_AF-A0AAD6FRJ8-F1
#
_entry.id   AF-A0AAD6FRJ8-F1
#
_cell.length_a   1.000
_cell.length_b   1.000
_cell.length_c   1.000
_cell.angle_alpha   90.00
_cell.angle_beta   90.00
_cell.angle_gamma   90.00
#
_symmetry.space_group_name_H-M   'P 1'
#
loop_
_entity.id
_entity.type
_entity.pdbx_description
1 polymer ?
#
loop_
_entity_poly.entity_id
_entity_poly.type
_entity_poly.pdbx_seq_one_letter_code
_entity_poly.pdbx_strand_id
1 'polypeptide(L)'
;MVNNNGLVSFLREVSQFTPVAFPIAGDRRVVAPFWADVDNRRAGRVFYRESQEPSSLRRASGEVKTYFSEFSNFNATWVLIATWHQVTFFGGSSLTPVNTFQVVLITDGELSFTIFQYNNITWTTGMHTSSGGNLAGLGGIAAQAGFNAGDGKRYFNIPGSRTADVVNVEGTTNVGQPGKWVFRIDDANVEVGSCNDSASVCQHLRPCLNGGQCIDDCITGNPSFTCSCLAGFTGQRCQIDVDECASYPCQNGGTCADRIHSFLCHCPAGYTGSQCEADIDECKDRPCLNDALCVQGAGTFTCVCEPGYTGVLCETDMNECESQPCLNEGECMDLVANFTCVCPAAFTGTLCETELVVLQVNSTEPENQTGLCGNANCEKNWICENTSSGIYICTCAPGFYGDECEEECLCQNGGVCVDINGTCECPSGYTGLYCQFEVTQTPCSHSRTCPDGGPCLEYGGAYLCTCQTSAAELDHKDFYPYVQPRSVCDSSPCLNGGYCYERDGGYTCECKYGYWGKHCEKVRLNTCASAPCRNGGSCKEEAGSYRCVCPYRFTGKHCEVGKPDPCASSPCLNGGTCFHYIGKYKCECTEHFGGRHCEINRSSVQTSAELGCGLPPPVKHAEVQFSSTTPGSMAVYMCHSGFTSMPRATQSICGIQGDWSQPPICEEINECLSQPCLNGGTCGNQVGSYQCECDEGFSGNRCQTDINECLSGPCEHGGTCEDQPGSYLCHCSQGFKGHNCEIEQHGCESNPCLNGGVCRGYRRNYLCVCKDGFFGDQCQMLENPCVLQPCGNRGLCRSDKRGNYNCVCRVGHTGKDCEKDLLPPSGLHVLRVEENEVELRWDQPEPEHSLISGFVVTYAPLGWSNPKTDTLERQQSSHIMRGLLPGPPRVEHLQVGNVSSSQVWLSWLVQAARHAAVSRVLVSLLPADGSQARTTVLNTSSTEHSFSALLPGQMYTVDVLTQSGIRPDEFPSTSHSAGPLQFWTRPLPPQNLSLSHVTTNSALITWSRYPRNVPDGFVVNVTRGLNTRSRFLPNGKLGSYTLRELTPGQQYHVAVMSVKSTAQEQIHSVPQHLAFTT
;
A
#
# COMPACT_ATOMS: atom_id res chain seq x y z
N MET A 1 13.91 -11.69 -3.90
CA MET A 1 13.05 -12.56 -4.70
C MET A 1 12.58 -11.78 -5.92
N VAL A 2 12.62 -12.39 -7.12
CA VAL A 2 12.02 -11.82 -8.34
C VAL A 2 10.58 -12.32 -8.39
N ASN A 3 9.61 -11.42 -8.27
CA ASN A 3 8.21 -11.79 -8.09
C ASN A 3 7.43 -11.68 -9.41
N ASN A 4 6.36 -12.48 -9.55
CA ASN A 4 5.56 -12.48 -10.77
C ASN A 4 4.85 -11.14 -11.01
N ASN A 5 4.42 -10.44 -9.95
CA ASN A 5 3.78 -9.11 -9.94
C ASN A 5 4.70 -7.94 -10.39
N GLY A 6 5.84 -8.21 -11.04
CA GLY A 6 6.67 -7.16 -11.67
C GLY A 6 7.62 -6.40 -10.73
N LEU A 7 7.88 -6.91 -9.52
CA LEU A 7 8.82 -6.32 -8.56
C LEU A 7 9.91 -7.31 -8.08
N VAL A 8 11.00 -6.76 -7.56
CA VAL A 8 12.03 -7.48 -6.81
C VAL A 8 11.93 -7.09 -5.34
N SER A 9 11.74 -8.08 -4.45
CA SER A 9 11.63 -7.86 -3.00
C SER A 9 12.84 -8.37 -2.23
N PHE A 10 13.15 -7.74 -1.11
CA PHE A 10 14.24 -8.10 -0.20
C PHE A 10 13.73 -8.23 1.23
N LEU A 11 14.37 -9.08 2.04
CA LEU A 11 14.01 -9.47 3.41
C LEU A 11 12.66 -10.20 3.54
N ARG A 12 11.57 -9.63 3.03
CA ARG A 12 10.22 -10.22 3.01
C ARG A 12 9.64 -10.20 1.60
N GLU A 13 8.82 -11.21 1.30
CA GLU A 13 8.04 -11.23 0.07
C GLU A 13 6.86 -10.24 0.11
N VAL A 14 6.41 -9.80 -1.06
CA VAL A 14 5.24 -8.94 -1.25
C VAL A 14 4.29 -9.71 -2.16
N SER A 15 3.26 -10.29 -1.55
CA SER A 15 2.28 -11.17 -2.19
C SER A 15 1.11 -10.43 -2.83
N GLN A 16 0.99 -9.11 -2.58
CA GLN A 16 -0.02 -8.25 -3.19
C GLN A 16 0.22 -8.11 -4.71
N PHE A 17 -0.75 -8.50 -5.53
CA PHE A 17 -0.68 -8.37 -7.00
C PHE A 17 -1.04 -6.94 -7.43
N THR A 18 -2.19 -6.42 -6.98
CA THR A 18 -2.57 -5.02 -7.11
C THR A 18 -1.59 -4.11 -6.33
N PRO A 19 -1.08 -3.01 -6.91
CA PRO A 19 -0.06 -2.18 -6.27
C PRO A 19 -0.61 -1.27 -5.16
N VAL A 20 0.12 -1.20 -4.04
CA VAL A 20 -0.17 -0.32 -2.89
C VAL A 20 0.81 0.86 -2.90
N ALA A 21 0.31 2.07 -2.64
CA ALA A 21 1.11 3.30 -2.63
C ALA A 21 2.38 3.17 -1.76
N PHE A 22 3.49 3.72 -2.24
CA PHE A 22 4.68 3.89 -1.40
C PHE A 22 4.48 5.11 -0.49
N PRO A 23 5.01 5.08 0.76
CA PRO A 23 5.90 4.05 1.31
C PRO A 23 5.20 2.84 1.91
N ILE A 24 5.86 1.67 1.86
CA ILE A 24 5.41 0.44 2.52
C ILE A 24 6.37 0.11 3.67
N ALA A 25 5.81 -0.11 4.87
CA ALA A 25 6.56 -0.40 6.09
C ALA A 25 6.74 -1.93 6.35
N GLY A 26 7.41 -2.27 7.45
CA GLY A 26 7.49 -3.65 7.97
C GLY A 26 8.57 -4.53 7.30
N ASP A 27 9.72 -3.94 6.97
CA ASP A 27 10.87 -4.54 6.28
C ASP A 27 10.59 -5.05 4.85
N ARG A 28 9.48 -4.61 4.24
CA ARG A 28 9.13 -4.89 2.84
C ARG A 28 9.92 -3.96 1.90
N ARG A 29 11.22 -4.22 1.76
CA ARG A 29 12.06 -3.48 0.81
C ARG A 29 11.80 -3.98 -0.60
N VAL A 30 11.49 -3.10 -1.54
CA VAL A 30 11.17 -3.48 -2.92
C VAL A 30 11.82 -2.54 -3.93
N VAL A 31 12.25 -3.10 -5.04
CA VAL A 31 12.61 -2.40 -6.27
C VAL A 31 11.57 -2.84 -7.31
N ALA A 32 10.70 -1.92 -7.71
CA ALA A 32 9.53 -2.17 -8.52
C ALA A 32 9.71 -1.49 -9.90
N PRO A 33 10.34 -2.14 -10.89
CA PRO A 33 10.38 -1.59 -12.24
C PRO A 33 8.96 -1.42 -12.80
N PHE A 34 8.04 -2.35 -12.55
CA PHE A 34 6.64 -2.21 -12.95
C PHE A 34 5.74 -3.10 -12.09
N TRP A 35 5.41 -2.66 -10.87
CA TRP A 35 4.52 -3.43 -10.00
C TRP A 35 3.07 -3.27 -10.44
N ALA A 36 2.51 -4.37 -10.91
CA ALA A 36 1.10 -4.47 -11.27
C ALA A 36 0.64 -5.93 -11.15
N ASP A 37 -0.60 -6.17 -11.56
CA ASP A 37 -1.26 -7.47 -11.62
C ASP A 37 -0.70 -8.34 -12.78
N VAL A 38 0.62 -8.48 -12.86
CA VAL A 38 1.37 -9.13 -13.96
C VAL A 38 1.15 -10.65 -13.93
N ASP A 39 0.74 -11.23 -15.06
CA ASP A 39 0.55 -12.67 -15.24
C ASP A 39 1.40 -13.22 -16.39
N ASN A 40 2.36 -14.08 -16.05
CA ASN A 40 3.25 -14.78 -16.98
C ASN A 40 2.80 -16.20 -17.32
N ARG A 41 1.64 -16.66 -16.81
CA ARG A 41 1.10 -18.01 -17.09
C ARG A 41 0.42 -18.09 -18.45
N ARG A 42 -0.08 -16.95 -18.96
CA ARG A 42 -0.87 -16.86 -20.20
C ARG A 42 -0.11 -16.24 -21.37
N ALA A 43 0.75 -15.25 -21.12
CA ALA A 43 1.63 -14.65 -22.13
C ALA A 43 2.94 -14.17 -21.49
N GLY A 44 4.01 -14.15 -22.29
CA GLY A 44 5.33 -13.70 -21.85
C GLY A 44 6.10 -14.67 -20.99
N ARG A 45 7.31 -14.26 -20.59
CA ARG A 45 8.21 -15.02 -19.72
C ARG A 45 8.99 -14.09 -18.81
N VAL A 46 9.27 -14.55 -17.60
CA VAL A 46 10.16 -13.86 -16.66
C VAL A 46 11.50 -14.59 -16.64
N PHE A 47 12.56 -13.84 -16.92
CA PHE A 47 13.94 -14.33 -16.91
C PHE A 47 14.69 -13.59 -15.80
N TYR A 48 15.50 -14.29 -15.02
CA TYR A 48 16.47 -13.64 -14.15
C TYR A 48 17.79 -14.41 -14.12
N ARG A 49 18.88 -13.70 -13.88
CA ARG A 49 20.21 -14.27 -13.66
C ARG A 49 21.04 -13.38 -12.75
N GLU A 50 21.77 -14.00 -11.85
CA GLU A 50 22.90 -13.38 -11.18
C GLU A 50 24.16 -13.60 -12.03
N SER A 51 25.07 -12.64 -12.03
CA SER A 51 26.30 -12.72 -12.82
C SER A 51 27.47 -12.05 -12.09
N GLN A 52 28.56 -12.81 -11.98
CA GLN A 52 29.90 -12.33 -11.61
C GLN A 52 30.85 -12.40 -12.82
N GLU A 53 30.33 -12.53 -14.05
CA GLU A 53 31.20 -12.63 -15.23
C GLU A 53 31.94 -11.32 -15.51
N PRO A 54 33.25 -11.34 -15.81
CA PRO A 54 34.02 -10.12 -16.12
C PRO A 54 33.51 -9.32 -17.33
N SER A 55 32.67 -9.89 -18.18
CA SER A 55 31.94 -9.24 -19.27
C SER A 55 30.79 -8.36 -18.74
N SER A 56 29.89 -8.96 -17.96
CA SER A 56 28.75 -8.31 -17.31
C SER A 56 29.19 -7.24 -16.32
N LEU A 57 30.15 -7.56 -15.44
CA LEU A 57 30.68 -6.64 -14.43
C LEU A 57 31.32 -5.41 -15.06
N ARG A 58 32.10 -5.56 -16.15
CA ARG A 58 32.67 -4.41 -16.88
C ARG A 58 31.60 -3.54 -17.54
N ARG A 59 30.55 -4.12 -18.12
CA ARG A 59 29.45 -3.33 -18.71
C ARG A 59 28.70 -2.56 -17.62
N ALA A 60 28.32 -3.21 -16.53
CA ALA A 60 27.63 -2.59 -15.41
C ALA A 60 28.46 -1.46 -14.76
N SER A 61 29.76 -1.70 -14.52
CA SER A 61 30.68 -0.68 -14.03
C SER A 61 30.84 0.50 -14.99
N GLY A 62 30.81 0.23 -16.31
CA GLY A 62 30.83 1.28 -17.33
C GLY A 62 29.59 2.17 -17.32
N GLU A 63 28.40 1.59 -17.12
CA GLU A 63 27.17 2.37 -17.01
C GLU A 63 27.15 3.24 -15.75
N VAL A 64 27.51 2.69 -14.58
CA VAL A 64 27.60 3.47 -13.32
C VAL A 64 28.57 4.66 -13.47
N LYS A 65 29.76 4.44 -14.02
CA LYS A 65 30.76 5.51 -14.28
C LYS A 65 30.30 6.57 -15.29
N THR A 66 29.36 6.22 -16.17
CA THR A 66 28.84 7.14 -17.18
C THR A 66 27.80 8.09 -16.58
N TYR A 67 26.95 7.59 -15.67
CA TYR A 67 25.85 8.36 -15.09
C TYR A 67 26.16 8.97 -13.71
N PHE A 68 27.20 8.47 -13.02
CA PHE A 68 27.72 9.00 -11.77
C PHE A 68 29.24 9.19 -11.89
N SER A 69 29.64 10.34 -12.44
CA SER A 69 31.04 10.67 -12.76
C SER A 69 31.97 10.68 -11.54
N GLU A 70 31.41 11.01 -10.37
CA GLU A 70 32.01 10.98 -9.05
C GLU A 70 32.49 9.58 -8.65
N PHE A 71 31.81 8.52 -9.11
CA PHE A 71 32.17 7.12 -8.88
C PHE A 71 33.03 6.52 -10.00
N SER A 72 33.87 7.33 -10.64
CA SER A 72 34.82 6.91 -11.70
C SER A 72 35.66 5.66 -11.39
N ASN A 73 35.94 5.39 -10.11
CA ASN A 73 36.70 4.22 -9.64
C ASN A 73 35.85 2.97 -9.35
N PHE A 74 34.52 3.05 -9.33
CA PHE A 74 33.61 1.94 -8.99
C PHE A 74 33.85 0.69 -9.84
N ASN A 75 33.83 -0.51 -9.27
CA ASN A 75 33.85 -1.75 -10.05
C ASN A 75 32.88 -2.74 -9.44
N ALA A 76 31.79 -3.02 -10.16
CA ALA A 76 30.78 -3.99 -9.76
C ALA A 76 31.42 -5.36 -9.50
N THR A 77 31.09 -5.98 -8.37
CA THR A 77 31.48 -7.35 -8.01
C THR A 77 30.32 -8.33 -8.23
N TRP A 78 29.08 -7.85 -8.24
CA TRP A 78 27.88 -8.64 -8.49
C TRP A 78 26.83 -7.84 -9.28
N VAL A 79 26.10 -8.54 -10.15
CA VAL A 79 24.97 -7.99 -10.91
C VAL A 79 23.82 -9.00 -10.96
N LEU A 80 22.58 -8.57 -10.67
CA LEU A 80 21.35 -9.29 -10.99
C LEU A 80 20.67 -8.60 -12.17
N ILE A 81 20.27 -9.38 -13.18
CA ILE A 81 19.42 -8.92 -14.28
C ILE A 81 18.10 -9.69 -14.18
N ALA A 82 16.97 -9.01 -14.08
CA ALA A 82 15.63 -9.60 -14.17
C ALA A 82 14.80 -8.90 -15.24
N THR A 83 14.17 -9.67 -16.12
CA THR A 83 13.43 -9.20 -17.31
C THR A 83 12.06 -9.86 -17.34
N TRP A 84 11.01 -9.06 -17.40
CA TRP A 84 9.66 -9.49 -17.75
C TRP A 84 9.48 -9.19 -19.23
N HIS A 85 9.42 -10.24 -20.05
CA HIS A 85 9.37 -10.11 -21.51
C HIS A 85 8.00 -10.51 -22.04
N GLN A 86 7.32 -9.58 -22.70
CA GLN A 86 5.98 -9.74 -23.28
C GLN A 86 4.93 -10.29 -22.30
N VAL A 87 4.99 -9.88 -21.02
CA VAL A 87 4.05 -10.33 -20.00
C VAL A 87 2.70 -9.62 -20.11
N THR A 88 1.61 -10.35 -19.90
CA THR A 88 0.25 -9.79 -19.82
C THR A 88 -0.13 -9.50 -18.36
N PHE A 89 -1.35 -9.03 -18.14
CA PHE A 89 -1.99 -8.81 -16.86
C PHE A 89 -2.94 -9.95 -16.48
N PHE A 90 -3.31 -10.03 -15.21
CA PHE A 90 -4.27 -11.00 -14.68
C PHE A 90 -5.65 -10.82 -15.33
N GLY A 91 -6.22 -11.93 -15.83
CA GLY A 91 -7.43 -11.92 -16.67
C GLY A 91 -7.15 -11.79 -18.17
N GLY A 92 -5.92 -11.41 -18.56
CA GLY A 92 -5.49 -11.33 -19.95
C GLY A 92 -5.42 -12.69 -20.67
N SER A 93 -5.03 -12.65 -21.95
CA SER A 93 -4.87 -13.81 -22.82
C SER A 93 -3.67 -13.66 -23.76
N SER A 94 -3.42 -14.63 -24.64
CA SER A 94 -2.39 -14.48 -25.69
C SER A 94 -2.71 -13.42 -26.75
N LEU A 95 -3.89 -12.80 -26.71
CA LEU A 95 -4.34 -11.73 -27.61
C LEU A 95 -4.39 -10.34 -26.94
N THR A 96 -4.22 -10.25 -25.61
CA THR A 96 -4.23 -8.97 -24.89
C THR A 96 -2.87 -8.25 -25.00
N PRO A 97 -2.82 -6.92 -24.79
CA PRO A 97 -1.56 -6.16 -24.77
C PRO A 97 -0.54 -6.74 -23.79
N VAL A 98 0.74 -6.51 -24.09
CA VAL A 98 1.88 -7.08 -23.36
C VAL A 98 2.94 -6.04 -23.04
N ASN A 99 3.54 -6.17 -21.86
CA ASN A 99 4.58 -5.27 -21.36
C ASN A 99 5.95 -5.96 -21.41
N THR A 100 7.00 -5.18 -21.70
CA THR A 100 8.40 -5.64 -21.66
C THR A 100 9.25 -4.63 -20.88
N PHE A 101 9.80 -5.08 -19.76
CA PHE A 101 10.63 -4.26 -18.87
C PHE A 101 11.72 -5.10 -18.18
N GLN A 102 12.82 -4.44 -17.82
CA GLN A 102 13.98 -5.04 -17.17
C GLN A 102 14.44 -4.19 -15.99
N VAL A 103 14.91 -4.86 -14.94
CA VAL A 103 15.72 -4.29 -13.87
C VAL A 103 17.10 -4.91 -13.86
N VAL A 104 18.11 -4.08 -13.63
CA VAL A 104 19.49 -4.49 -13.35
C VAL A 104 19.87 -3.93 -11.99
N LEU A 105 20.26 -4.80 -11.05
CA LEU A 105 20.87 -4.41 -9.77
C LEU A 105 22.37 -4.59 -9.88
N ILE A 106 23.14 -3.61 -9.39
CA ILE A 106 24.59 -3.54 -9.53
C ILE A 106 25.17 -3.17 -8.17
N THR A 107 26.17 -3.91 -7.67
CA THR A 107 26.89 -3.56 -6.43
C THR A 107 28.35 -3.98 -6.48
N ASP A 108 29.20 -3.29 -5.74
CA ASP A 108 30.55 -3.72 -5.39
C ASP A 108 30.65 -4.39 -4.00
N GLY A 109 29.61 -4.24 -3.17
CA GLY A 109 29.54 -4.70 -1.78
C GLY A 109 29.32 -3.56 -0.76
N GLU A 110 29.62 -2.31 -1.15
CA GLU A 110 29.38 -1.11 -0.35
C GLU A 110 28.34 -0.20 -1.00
N LEU A 111 28.51 0.11 -2.30
CA LEU A 111 27.61 0.93 -3.10
C LEU A 111 26.63 0.06 -3.88
N SER A 112 25.39 0.53 -4.07
CA SER A 112 24.33 -0.22 -4.75
C SER A 112 23.55 0.68 -5.70
N PHE A 113 23.44 0.24 -6.95
CA PHE A 113 22.75 0.96 -8.02
C PHE A 113 21.67 0.07 -8.64
N THR A 114 20.62 0.69 -9.17
CA THR A 114 19.61 0.01 -9.98
C THR A 114 19.31 0.75 -11.26
N ILE A 115 19.07 -0.02 -12.33
CA ILE A 115 18.75 0.47 -13.66
C ILE A 115 17.44 -0.18 -14.11
N PHE A 116 16.45 0.61 -14.49
CA PHE A 116 15.25 0.13 -15.18
C PHE A 116 15.37 0.41 -16.68
N GLN A 117 14.85 -0.51 -17.48
CA GLN A 117 14.74 -0.36 -18.94
C GLN A 117 13.34 -0.78 -19.38
N TYR A 118 12.65 0.13 -20.05
CA TYR A 118 11.32 -0.03 -20.66
C TYR A 118 11.47 -0.04 -22.19
N ASN A 119 10.53 -0.64 -22.92
CA ASN A 119 10.64 -0.82 -24.38
C ASN A 119 9.30 -1.08 -25.09
N ASN A 120 8.36 -1.79 -24.46
CA ASN A 120 6.96 -1.72 -24.86
C ASN A 120 6.07 -1.81 -23.60
N ILE A 121 5.34 -0.75 -23.25
CA ILE A 121 4.41 -0.68 -22.12
C ILE A 121 3.04 -0.23 -22.66
N THR A 122 2.11 -1.17 -22.73
CA THR A 122 0.82 -1.03 -23.42
C THR A 122 -0.40 -1.19 -22.51
N TRP A 123 -0.19 -1.67 -21.28
CA TRP A 123 -1.22 -1.83 -20.25
C TRP A 123 -0.73 -1.34 -18.89
N THR A 124 -1.65 -0.97 -18.00
CA THR A 124 -1.36 -0.40 -16.66
C THR A 124 -1.91 -1.21 -15.49
N THR A 125 -2.98 -1.98 -15.68
CA THR A 125 -3.67 -2.69 -14.60
C THR A 125 -4.21 -4.06 -15.05
N GLY A 126 -4.68 -4.88 -14.11
CA GLY A 126 -5.31 -6.17 -14.37
C GLY A 126 -6.84 -6.15 -14.21
N MET A 127 -7.49 -7.19 -14.73
CA MET A 127 -8.96 -7.32 -14.70
C MET A 127 -9.50 -7.95 -13.41
N HIS A 128 -8.66 -8.18 -12.39
CA HIS A 128 -9.17 -8.63 -11.09
C HIS A 128 -10.05 -7.56 -10.45
N THR A 129 -11.06 -7.95 -9.65
CA THR A 129 -12.01 -7.01 -9.04
C THR A 129 -11.35 -5.98 -8.12
N SER A 130 -10.25 -6.35 -7.45
CA SER A 130 -9.43 -5.41 -6.66
C SER A 130 -8.58 -4.45 -7.50
N SER A 131 -8.31 -4.80 -8.76
CA SER A 131 -7.49 -4.02 -9.69
C SER A 131 -8.37 -3.10 -10.56
N GLY A 132 -9.57 -3.54 -10.95
CA GLY A 132 -10.60 -2.73 -11.63
C GLY A 132 -10.38 -2.49 -13.14
N GLY A 133 -9.42 -3.19 -13.76
CA GLY A 133 -9.06 -2.99 -15.16
C GLY A 133 -10.03 -3.60 -16.18
N ASN A 134 -10.02 -3.04 -17.40
CA ASN A 134 -10.77 -3.52 -18.55
C ASN A 134 -9.96 -4.52 -19.43
N LEU A 135 -10.56 -4.99 -20.53
CA LEU A 135 -9.94 -5.91 -21.49
C LEU A 135 -8.65 -5.40 -22.18
N ALA A 136 -8.36 -4.10 -22.12
CA ALA A 136 -7.10 -3.50 -22.59
C ALA A 136 -6.06 -3.34 -21.46
N GLY A 137 -6.38 -3.73 -20.22
CA GLY A 137 -5.54 -3.53 -19.04
C GLY A 137 -5.45 -2.06 -18.62
N LEU A 138 -6.54 -1.30 -18.79
CA LEU A 138 -6.66 0.13 -18.46
C LEU A 138 -7.88 0.38 -17.56
N GLY A 139 -7.95 1.56 -16.93
CA GLY A 139 -9.14 2.06 -16.22
C GLY A 139 -9.30 1.64 -14.75
N GLY A 140 -8.37 0.82 -14.23
CA GLY A 140 -8.27 0.45 -12.83
C GLY A 140 -7.04 1.05 -12.14
N ILE A 141 -6.64 0.49 -10.99
CA ILE A 141 -5.43 0.91 -10.25
C ILE A 141 -4.20 0.63 -11.12
N ALA A 142 -3.60 1.70 -11.64
CA ALA A 142 -2.48 1.62 -12.55
C ALA A 142 -1.16 1.22 -11.85
N ALA A 143 -0.23 0.70 -12.65
CA ALA A 143 1.04 0.16 -12.21
C ALA A 143 1.90 1.16 -11.44
N GLN A 144 2.64 0.64 -10.47
CA GLN A 144 3.53 1.43 -9.63
C GLN A 144 4.99 1.14 -9.96
N ALA A 145 5.72 2.18 -10.37
CA ALA A 145 7.11 2.11 -10.77
C ALA A 145 8.00 2.97 -9.85
N GLY A 146 9.11 2.40 -9.37
CA GLY A 146 10.00 3.03 -8.40
C GLY A 146 10.64 2.03 -7.44
N PHE A 147 10.92 2.43 -6.20
CA PHE A 147 11.40 1.54 -5.14
C PHE A 147 11.03 2.07 -3.75
N ASN A 148 11.13 1.22 -2.73
CA ASN A 148 10.79 1.49 -1.34
C ASN A 148 11.76 0.79 -0.38
N ALA A 149 12.30 1.52 0.60
CA ALA A 149 13.32 1.03 1.53
C ALA A 149 12.78 0.18 2.68
N GLY A 150 11.45 0.01 2.80
CA GLY A 150 10.79 -0.83 3.80
C GLY A 150 10.64 -0.20 5.20
N ASP A 151 11.08 1.04 5.38
CA ASP A 151 11.09 1.77 6.67
C ASP A 151 9.90 2.75 6.84
N GLY A 152 8.97 2.77 5.89
CA GLY A 152 7.81 3.68 5.92
C GLY A 152 8.14 5.14 5.60
N LYS A 153 9.37 5.47 5.18
CA LYS A 153 9.80 6.87 4.94
C LYS A 153 10.55 7.08 3.63
N ARG A 154 11.52 6.20 3.30
CA ARG A 154 12.36 6.34 2.10
C ARG A 154 11.83 5.49 0.96
N TYR A 155 11.44 6.14 -0.12
CA TYR A 155 10.96 5.53 -1.35
C TYR A 155 11.11 6.55 -2.50
N PHE A 156 10.84 6.13 -3.73
CA PHE A 156 10.74 7.00 -4.90
C PHE A 156 9.66 6.47 -5.84
N ASN A 157 8.89 7.37 -6.44
CA ASN A 157 7.95 7.06 -7.52
C ASN A 157 8.46 7.67 -8.83
N ILE A 158 8.47 6.88 -9.91
CA ILE A 158 8.67 7.38 -11.27
C ILE A 158 7.43 8.21 -11.69
N PRO A 159 7.57 9.31 -12.45
CA PRO A 159 6.43 10.11 -12.89
C PRO A 159 5.36 9.27 -13.59
N GLY A 160 4.09 9.55 -13.26
CA GLY A 160 2.95 8.80 -13.80
C GLY A 160 2.66 7.46 -13.13
N SER A 161 3.52 6.96 -12.23
CA SER A 161 3.27 5.79 -11.37
C SER A 161 1.91 5.89 -10.64
N ARG A 162 1.12 4.82 -10.59
CA ARG A 162 -0.30 4.79 -10.16
C ARG A 162 -1.28 5.61 -11.00
N THR A 163 -0.90 6.16 -12.15
CA THR A 163 -1.81 6.85 -13.09
C THR A 163 -1.77 6.20 -14.46
N ALA A 164 -2.72 6.55 -15.34
CA ALA A 164 -2.69 6.13 -16.74
C ALA A 164 -1.39 6.55 -17.46
N ASP A 165 -0.70 7.60 -16.99
CA ASP A 165 0.54 8.10 -17.58
C ASP A 165 1.72 7.11 -17.48
N VAL A 166 1.64 6.07 -16.65
CA VAL A 166 2.71 5.06 -16.51
C VAL A 166 3.01 4.32 -17.81
N VAL A 167 2.09 4.32 -18.79
CA VAL A 167 2.39 3.84 -20.16
C VAL A 167 3.46 4.66 -20.87
N ASN A 168 3.57 5.95 -20.55
CA ASN A 168 4.52 6.85 -21.18
C ASN A 168 5.95 6.72 -20.63
N VAL A 169 6.19 5.81 -19.67
CA VAL A 169 7.50 5.63 -19.02
C VAL A 169 8.64 5.39 -20.01
N GLU A 170 8.31 4.84 -21.19
CA GLU A 170 9.22 4.55 -22.30
C GLU A 170 9.76 5.80 -23.00
N GLY A 171 9.00 6.90 -22.95
CA GLY A 171 9.43 8.22 -23.44
C GLY A 171 10.21 9.02 -22.39
N THR A 172 10.18 8.60 -21.13
CA THR A 172 10.76 9.31 -19.99
C THR A 172 12.09 8.72 -19.53
N THR A 173 12.91 9.53 -18.88
CA THR A 173 14.23 9.13 -18.36
C THR A 173 14.71 10.13 -17.31
N ASN A 174 15.73 9.74 -16.53
CA ASN A 174 16.52 10.63 -15.69
C ASN A 174 18.00 10.70 -16.10
N VAL A 175 18.35 10.14 -17.26
CA VAL A 175 19.73 10.07 -17.79
C VAL A 175 19.82 10.45 -19.28
N GLY A 176 18.77 11.07 -19.83
CA GLY A 176 18.70 11.48 -21.24
C GLY A 176 18.57 10.33 -22.25
N GLN A 177 18.31 9.09 -21.81
CA GLN A 177 18.05 7.94 -22.68
C GLN A 177 16.61 7.44 -22.46
N PRO A 178 15.66 7.72 -23.39
CA PRO A 178 14.25 7.35 -23.24
C PRO A 178 14.04 5.89 -22.84
N GLY A 179 13.19 5.67 -21.84
CA GLY A 179 12.87 4.35 -21.29
C GLY A 179 13.97 3.80 -20.37
N LYS A 180 15.05 4.53 -20.10
CA LYS A 180 16.09 4.14 -19.14
C LYS A 180 16.07 5.03 -17.90
N TRP A 181 16.06 4.39 -16.74
CA TRP A 181 16.13 5.04 -15.44
C TRP A 181 17.27 4.48 -14.61
N VAL A 182 18.04 5.31 -13.92
CA VAL A 182 19.25 4.93 -13.19
C VAL A 182 19.28 5.60 -11.81
N PHE A 183 19.45 4.82 -10.75
CA PHE A 183 19.37 5.28 -9.36
C PHE A 183 20.51 4.69 -8.50
N ARG A 184 21.01 5.48 -7.54
CA ARG A 184 21.77 4.98 -6.38
C ARG A 184 20.79 4.68 -5.24
N ILE A 185 20.96 3.52 -4.60
CA ILE A 185 19.99 2.95 -3.64
C ILE A 185 20.61 2.43 -2.33
N ASP A 186 21.91 2.65 -2.09
CA ASP A 186 22.58 2.33 -0.81
C ASP A 186 22.41 3.41 0.28
N ASP A 187 22.15 4.66 -0.09
CA ASP A 187 22.12 5.81 0.83
C ASP A 187 20.72 6.08 1.44
N ALA A 188 20.66 6.98 2.43
CA ALA A 188 19.42 7.50 3.00
C ALA A 188 18.67 8.45 2.06
N ASN A 189 19.40 9.17 1.20
CA ASN A 189 18.82 9.99 0.14
C ASN A 189 19.09 9.32 -1.20
N VAL A 190 18.09 9.27 -2.06
CA VAL A 190 18.21 8.61 -3.36
C VAL A 190 18.83 9.61 -4.33
N GLU A 191 19.98 9.23 -4.87
CA GLU A 191 20.66 10.02 -5.88
C GLU A 191 20.32 9.52 -7.28
N VAL A 192 19.92 10.45 -8.13
CA VAL A 192 19.70 10.26 -9.56
C VAL A 192 20.95 10.72 -10.33
N GLY A 193 21.23 10.09 -11.47
CA GLY A 193 22.43 10.38 -12.26
C GLY A 193 22.54 11.88 -12.62
N SER A 194 23.74 12.43 -12.50
CA SER A 194 24.00 13.86 -12.76
C SER A 194 24.38 14.09 -14.21
N CYS A 195 23.85 15.16 -14.81
CA CYS A 195 24.21 15.60 -16.16
C CYS A 195 25.06 16.87 -16.10
N ASN A 196 26.18 16.88 -16.81
CA ASN A 196 27.04 18.07 -16.92
C ASN A 196 26.45 19.09 -17.92
N ASP A 197 26.21 20.31 -17.42
CA ASP A 197 26.04 21.56 -18.16
C ASP A 197 25.05 21.58 -19.35
N SER A 198 23.76 21.66 -19.04
CA SER A 198 22.78 22.42 -19.85
C SER A 198 21.66 22.99 -18.97
N ALA A 199 20.94 24.01 -19.46
CA ALA A 199 20.13 24.90 -18.63
C ALA A 199 18.97 24.18 -17.88
N SER A 200 19.07 24.14 -16.55
CA SER A 200 18.09 23.53 -15.65
C SER A 200 16.71 24.21 -15.73
N VAL A 201 15.69 23.41 -16.07
CA VAL A 201 14.27 23.77 -15.96
C VAL A 201 13.88 23.86 -14.49
N CYS A 202 14.38 22.94 -13.69
CA CYS A 202 14.07 22.82 -12.27
C CYS A 202 14.40 24.08 -11.47
N GLN A 203 15.52 24.74 -11.79
CA GLN A 203 15.92 25.98 -11.12
C GLN A 203 15.05 27.19 -11.50
N HIS A 204 14.54 27.26 -12.72
CA HIS A 204 13.86 28.45 -13.25
C HIS A 204 12.33 28.41 -13.11
N LEU A 205 11.71 27.25 -13.36
CA LEU A 205 10.26 27.12 -13.47
C LEU A 205 9.61 26.43 -12.26
N ARG A 206 10.40 25.86 -11.34
CA ARG A 206 9.95 25.03 -10.19
C ARG A 206 8.74 24.17 -10.54
N PRO A 207 8.85 23.30 -11.56
CA PRO A 207 7.67 22.72 -12.19
C PRO A 207 7.00 21.63 -11.33
N CYS A 208 7.57 21.17 -10.22
CA CYS A 208 6.94 20.18 -9.35
C CYS A 208 6.06 20.84 -8.29
N LEU A 209 4.82 20.38 -8.17
CA LEU A 209 3.85 20.83 -7.16
C LEU A 209 3.97 19.98 -5.89
N ASN A 210 3.20 20.35 -4.86
CA ASN A 210 3.04 19.57 -3.61
C ASN A 210 4.37 19.14 -2.94
N GLY A 211 5.40 19.98 -3.05
CA GLY A 211 6.72 19.71 -2.45
C GLY A 211 7.58 18.68 -3.20
N GLY A 212 7.15 18.22 -4.39
CA GLY A 212 7.92 17.28 -5.21
C GLY A 212 9.31 17.83 -5.59
N GLN A 213 10.31 16.94 -5.59
CA GLN A 213 11.68 17.27 -5.99
C GLN A 213 11.81 17.23 -7.51
N CYS A 214 12.26 18.33 -8.09
CA CYS A 214 12.50 18.41 -9.53
C CYS A 214 13.88 17.85 -9.89
N ILE A 215 13.92 17.07 -10.97
CA ILE A 215 15.09 16.43 -11.57
C ILE A 215 15.13 16.87 -13.04
N ASP A 216 16.22 17.47 -13.50
CA ASP A 216 16.35 17.84 -14.92
C ASP A 216 16.54 16.58 -15.77
N ASP A 217 15.88 16.53 -16.93
CA ASP A 217 15.93 15.39 -17.84
C ASP A 217 16.70 15.77 -19.12
N CYS A 218 17.75 15.00 -19.40
CA CYS A 218 18.89 15.39 -20.22
C CYS A 218 18.72 15.01 -21.70
N ILE A 219 17.49 15.07 -22.22
CA ILE A 219 17.18 14.76 -23.62
C ILE A 219 17.79 15.85 -24.51
N THR A 220 18.76 15.47 -25.35
CA THR A 220 19.41 16.39 -26.29
C THR A 220 18.41 16.95 -27.29
N GLY A 221 18.02 18.21 -27.13
CA GLY A 221 17.22 18.98 -28.10
C GLY A 221 16.01 19.72 -27.53
N ASN A 222 15.58 19.41 -26.30
CA ASN A 222 14.47 20.12 -25.64
C ASN A 222 14.65 20.05 -24.11
N PRO A 223 14.64 21.17 -23.37
CA PRO A 223 14.82 21.13 -21.92
C PRO A 223 13.64 20.40 -21.24
N SER A 224 13.89 19.19 -20.76
CA SER A 224 12.91 18.30 -20.12
C SER A 224 13.11 18.30 -18.60
N PHE A 225 12.08 17.89 -17.85
CA PHE A 225 12.16 17.72 -16.40
C PHE A 225 11.29 16.54 -15.95
N THR A 226 11.69 15.97 -14.82
CA THR A 226 11.03 14.87 -14.11
C THR A 226 10.72 15.35 -12.69
N CYS A 227 9.54 15.01 -12.18
CA CYS A 227 9.19 15.28 -10.78
C CYS A 227 9.18 14.00 -9.95
N SER A 228 10.00 13.96 -8.91
CA SER A 228 9.93 12.96 -7.84
C SER A 228 8.91 13.42 -6.79
N CYS A 229 7.89 12.61 -6.54
CA CYS A 229 6.75 13.02 -5.71
C CYS A 229 6.88 12.56 -4.26
N LEU A 230 6.50 13.45 -3.34
CA LEU A 230 6.32 13.15 -1.92
C LEU A 230 5.17 12.13 -1.72
N ALA A 231 5.10 11.56 -0.52
CA ALA A 231 4.23 10.41 -0.25
C ALA A 231 2.78 10.82 -0.47
N GLY A 232 1.95 9.94 -1.03
CA GLY A 232 0.57 10.31 -1.40
C GLY A 232 0.43 11.26 -2.60
N PHE A 233 1.50 11.66 -3.30
CA PHE A 233 1.38 12.44 -4.55
C PHE A 233 1.90 11.71 -5.78
N THR A 234 1.27 11.98 -6.93
CA THR A 234 1.65 11.45 -8.25
C THR A 234 1.28 12.40 -9.41
N GLY A 235 1.42 11.92 -10.65
CA GLY A 235 1.33 12.68 -11.89
C GLY A 235 2.66 13.29 -12.29
N GLN A 236 2.78 13.71 -13.56
CA GLN A 236 4.03 14.23 -14.14
C GLN A 236 4.64 15.43 -13.38
N ARG A 237 3.81 16.20 -12.66
CA ARG A 237 4.20 17.36 -11.86
C ARG A 237 3.88 17.21 -10.37
N CYS A 238 3.63 15.99 -9.89
CA CYS A 238 3.15 15.71 -8.53
C CYS A 238 1.84 16.43 -8.17
N GLN A 239 1.01 16.69 -9.18
CA GLN A 239 -0.23 17.48 -9.07
C GLN A 239 -1.45 16.68 -8.62
N ILE A 240 -1.36 15.35 -8.58
CA ILE A 240 -2.46 14.44 -8.28
C ILE A 240 -2.25 13.88 -6.87
N ASP A 241 -3.22 14.07 -5.99
CA ASP A 241 -3.30 13.38 -4.69
C ASP A 241 -3.65 11.90 -4.95
N VAL A 242 -2.97 10.98 -4.29
CA VAL A 242 -3.16 9.54 -4.49
C VAL A 242 -4.29 9.07 -3.60
N ASP A 243 -5.44 8.79 -4.22
CA ASP A 243 -6.53 8.10 -3.54
C ASP A 243 -6.04 6.72 -3.05
N GLU A 244 -5.82 6.62 -1.74
CA GLU A 244 -5.38 5.39 -1.09
C GLU A 244 -6.56 4.45 -0.81
N CYS A 245 -7.78 5.01 -0.72
CA CYS A 245 -9.03 4.28 -0.59
C CYS A 245 -9.47 3.53 -1.85
N ALA A 246 -9.02 3.95 -3.03
CA ALA A 246 -9.20 3.23 -4.29
C ALA A 246 -8.73 1.77 -4.24
N SER A 247 -7.82 1.43 -3.30
CA SER A 247 -7.31 0.07 -3.07
C SER A 247 -8.16 -0.79 -2.12
N TYR A 248 -9.28 -0.27 -1.62
CA TYR A 248 -10.16 -0.90 -0.61
C TYR A 248 -9.38 -1.42 0.63
N PRO A 249 -8.57 -0.59 1.31
CA PRO A 249 -7.69 -1.05 2.37
C PRO A 249 -8.40 -1.42 3.69
N CYS A 250 -9.67 -1.03 3.85
CA CYS A 250 -10.45 -1.28 5.05
C CYS A 250 -11.13 -2.66 5.01
N GLN A 251 -10.91 -3.44 6.05
CA GLN A 251 -11.42 -4.79 6.24
C GLN A 251 -12.74 -4.76 7.01
N ASN A 252 -13.42 -5.91 7.10
CA ASN A 252 -14.63 -6.12 7.92
C ASN A 252 -15.75 -5.08 7.70
N GLY A 253 -15.90 -4.59 6.46
CA GLY A 253 -16.93 -3.61 6.09
C GLY A 253 -16.63 -2.16 6.49
N GLY A 254 -15.39 -1.84 6.92
CA GLY A 254 -14.98 -0.47 7.23
C GLY A 254 -15.05 0.48 6.04
N THR A 255 -15.51 1.71 6.30
CA THR A 255 -15.60 2.75 5.27
C THR A 255 -14.30 3.55 5.19
N CYS A 256 -13.65 3.53 4.03
CA CYS A 256 -12.42 4.26 3.80
C CYS A 256 -12.68 5.75 3.53
N ALA A 257 -11.92 6.63 4.17
CA ALA A 257 -11.86 8.05 3.87
C ALA A 257 -10.43 8.47 3.52
N ASP A 258 -10.26 9.02 2.33
CA ASP A 258 -8.98 9.45 1.78
C ASP A 258 -8.46 10.72 2.51
N ARG A 259 -7.14 10.83 2.66
CA ARG A 259 -6.48 12.03 3.20
C ARG A 259 -5.10 12.19 2.57
N ILE A 260 -4.61 13.42 2.59
CA ILE A 260 -3.26 13.78 2.13
C ILE A 260 -2.21 12.89 2.83
N HIS A 261 -1.53 12.06 2.04
CA HIS A 261 -0.52 11.07 2.44
C HIS A 261 -1.00 9.89 3.34
N SER A 262 -2.30 9.68 3.54
CA SER A 262 -2.82 8.56 4.35
C SER A 262 -4.32 8.33 4.22
N PHE A 263 -4.78 7.08 4.29
CA PHE A 263 -6.21 6.77 4.46
C PHE A 263 -6.62 6.66 5.93
N LEU A 264 -7.92 6.87 6.22
CA LEU A 264 -8.56 6.54 7.50
C LEU A 264 -9.70 5.56 7.28
N CYS A 265 -9.62 4.37 7.88
CA CYS A 265 -10.75 3.46 7.98
C CYS A 265 -11.68 3.85 9.13
N HIS A 266 -12.95 4.06 8.82
CA HIS A 266 -14.03 4.17 9.80
C HIS A 266 -14.58 2.76 10.02
N CYS A 267 -14.25 2.17 11.17
CA CYS A 267 -14.65 0.82 11.49
C CYS A 267 -16.13 0.75 11.88
N PRO A 268 -16.85 -0.30 11.46
CA PRO A 268 -18.18 -0.56 12.00
C PRO A 268 -18.04 -0.99 13.47
N ALA A 269 -19.17 -0.96 14.19
CA ALA A 269 -19.22 -1.48 15.55
C ALA A 269 -18.68 -2.93 15.59
N GLY A 270 -17.90 -3.26 16.63
CA GLY A 270 -17.21 -4.56 16.73
C GLY A 270 -15.82 -4.61 16.13
N TYR A 271 -15.36 -3.60 15.41
CA TYR A 271 -14.05 -3.63 14.76
C TYR A 271 -13.18 -2.42 15.11
N THR A 272 -11.88 -2.66 15.20
CA THR A 272 -10.86 -1.68 15.54
C THR A 272 -9.56 -1.96 14.79
N GLY A 273 -8.56 -1.09 14.97
CA GLY A 273 -7.30 -1.12 14.21
C GLY A 273 -7.30 -0.18 13.01
N SER A 274 -6.13 -0.03 12.40
CA SER A 274 -5.86 0.94 11.33
C SER A 274 -6.58 0.66 10.01
N GLN A 275 -6.92 -0.61 9.79
CA GLN A 275 -7.62 -1.16 8.64
C GLN A 275 -8.91 -1.88 9.08
N CYS A 276 -9.37 -1.69 10.32
CA CYS A 276 -10.48 -2.44 10.92
C CYS A 276 -10.24 -3.96 10.97
N GLU A 277 -8.97 -4.34 11.08
CA GLU A 277 -8.46 -5.71 11.03
C GLU A 277 -8.63 -6.49 12.33
N ALA A 278 -8.93 -5.82 13.45
CA ALA A 278 -9.09 -6.42 14.77
C ALA A 278 -10.56 -6.44 15.19
N ASP A 279 -11.05 -7.61 15.56
CA ASP A 279 -12.31 -7.81 16.27
C ASP A 279 -12.19 -7.21 17.69
N ILE A 280 -13.21 -6.50 18.15
CA ILE A 280 -13.35 -6.06 19.55
C ILE A 280 -13.90 -7.24 20.35
N ASP A 281 -13.36 -7.46 21.54
CA ASP A 281 -13.90 -8.45 22.49
C ASP A 281 -14.79 -7.71 23.50
N GLU A 282 -16.08 -7.57 23.18
CA GLU A 282 -17.07 -6.96 24.07
C GLU A 282 -17.30 -7.76 25.36
N CYS A 283 -17.01 -9.06 25.36
CA CYS A 283 -17.14 -9.92 26.55
C CYS A 283 -15.98 -9.77 27.55
N LYS A 284 -14.86 -9.17 27.15
CA LYS A 284 -13.65 -9.01 27.95
C LYS A 284 -13.85 -8.35 29.31
N ASP A 285 -14.73 -7.35 29.38
CA ASP A 285 -15.01 -6.58 30.60
C ASP A 285 -16.16 -7.19 31.44
N ARG A 286 -16.59 -8.43 31.10
CA ARG A 286 -17.66 -9.20 31.78
C ARG A 286 -18.98 -8.42 31.96
N PRO A 287 -19.64 -8.00 30.87
CA PRO A 287 -20.85 -7.16 30.94
C PRO A 287 -22.11 -7.90 31.42
N CYS A 288 -22.15 -9.23 31.35
CA CYS A 288 -23.28 -10.04 31.80
C CYS A 288 -23.28 -10.24 33.33
N LEU A 289 -24.46 -10.15 33.94
CA LEU A 289 -24.68 -10.27 35.38
C LEU A 289 -25.17 -11.69 35.75
N ASN A 290 -25.22 -11.99 37.05
CA ASN A 290 -25.71 -13.27 37.60
C ASN A 290 -25.05 -14.50 36.95
N ASP A 291 -23.72 -14.43 36.80
CA ASP A 291 -22.83 -15.43 36.18
C ASP A 291 -23.21 -15.92 34.76
N ALA A 292 -24.12 -15.21 34.09
CA ALA A 292 -24.57 -15.51 32.73
C ALA A 292 -23.42 -15.51 31.69
N LEU A 293 -23.53 -16.42 30.72
CA LEU A 293 -22.50 -16.63 29.70
C LEU A 293 -22.54 -15.52 28.65
N CYS A 294 -21.49 -14.70 28.59
CA CYS A 294 -21.30 -13.73 27.52
C CYS A 294 -20.85 -14.41 26.23
N VAL A 295 -21.57 -14.15 25.13
CA VAL A 295 -21.26 -14.66 23.79
C VAL A 295 -20.94 -13.49 22.86
N GLN A 296 -19.75 -13.54 22.25
CA GLN A 296 -19.30 -12.61 21.21
C GLN A 296 -20.25 -12.62 20.00
N GLY A 297 -20.48 -11.45 19.41
CA GLY A 297 -21.20 -11.25 18.16
C GLY A 297 -20.62 -10.07 17.38
N ALA A 298 -20.98 -9.93 16.11
CA ALA A 298 -20.38 -8.92 15.22
C ALA A 298 -20.81 -7.48 15.60
N GLY A 299 -20.07 -6.86 16.53
CA GLY A 299 -20.35 -5.53 17.07
C GLY A 299 -21.40 -5.45 18.17
N THR A 300 -21.75 -6.60 18.74
CA THR A 300 -22.69 -6.72 19.86
C THR A 300 -22.34 -7.98 20.66
N PHE A 301 -22.46 -7.96 21.98
CA PHE A 301 -22.46 -9.19 22.78
C PHE A 301 -23.91 -9.64 23.08
N THR A 302 -24.10 -10.92 23.35
CA THR A 302 -25.36 -11.48 23.86
C THR A 302 -25.09 -12.21 25.17
N CYS A 303 -25.84 -11.90 26.22
CA CYS A 303 -25.81 -12.66 27.46
C CYS A 303 -26.79 -13.83 27.36
N VAL A 304 -26.28 -15.06 27.50
CA VAL A 304 -27.11 -16.26 27.65
C VAL A 304 -27.36 -16.44 29.15
N CYS A 305 -28.56 -16.09 29.58
CA CYS A 305 -28.95 -16.14 30.99
C CYS A 305 -28.99 -17.58 31.50
N GLU A 306 -28.53 -17.77 32.74
CA GLU A 306 -28.82 -19.00 33.47
C GLU A 306 -30.33 -19.13 33.72
N PRO A 307 -30.86 -20.36 33.92
CA PRO A 307 -32.25 -20.55 34.30
C PRO A 307 -32.64 -19.68 35.49
N GLY A 308 -33.86 -19.14 35.48
CA GLY A 308 -34.31 -18.19 36.50
C GLY A 308 -33.95 -16.72 36.24
N TYR A 309 -33.16 -16.37 35.21
CA TYR A 309 -32.84 -14.97 34.91
C TYR A 309 -33.27 -14.51 33.51
N THR A 310 -33.54 -13.22 33.38
CA THR A 310 -33.98 -12.53 32.16
C THR A 310 -33.45 -11.08 32.11
N GLY A 311 -33.68 -10.40 31.00
CA GLY A 311 -33.11 -9.07 30.71
C GLY A 311 -31.93 -9.12 29.75
N VAL A 312 -31.44 -7.95 29.33
CA VAL A 312 -30.40 -7.85 28.27
C VAL A 312 -28.98 -8.14 28.79
N LEU A 313 -28.76 -7.97 30.10
CA LEU A 313 -27.55 -8.35 30.82
C LEU A 313 -27.83 -9.50 31.82
N CYS A 314 -29.01 -10.16 31.72
CA CYS A 314 -29.52 -11.14 32.68
C CYS A 314 -29.71 -10.56 34.09
N GLU A 315 -30.06 -9.29 34.17
CA GLU A 315 -30.15 -8.47 35.38
C GLU A 315 -31.41 -8.69 36.23
N THR A 316 -32.43 -9.39 35.69
CA THR A 316 -33.75 -9.55 36.30
C THR A 316 -34.03 -11.01 36.65
N ASP A 317 -34.45 -11.27 37.87
CA ASP A 317 -34.95 -12.59 38.32
C ASP A 317 -36.31 -12.87 37.67
N MET A 318 -36.53 -14.09 37.16
CA MET A 318 -37.75 -14.52 36.51
C MET A 318 -38.73 -15.03 37.56
N ASN A 319 -39.87 -14.36 37.72
CA ASN A 319 -40.87 -14.79 38.70
C ASN A 319 -41.67 -16.01 38.18
N GLU A 320 -41.30 -17.22 38.58
CA GLU A 320 -42.02 -18.44 38.17
C GLU A 320 -43.46 -18.48 38.73
N CYS A 321 -43.73 -17.76 39.82
CA CYS A 321 -45.06 -17.69 40.42
C CYS A 321 -46.12 -16.93 39.59
N GLU A 322 -45.75 -16.09 38.59
CA GLU A 322 -46.72 -15.47 37.67
C GLU A 322 -47.55 -16.51 36.90
N SER A 323 -47.01 -17.72 36.70
CA SER A 323 -47.69 -18.83 36.04
C SER A 323 -48.82 -19.47 36.86
N GLN A 324 -48.98 -19.08 38.14
CA GLN A 324 -49.91 -19.66 39.12
C GLN A 324 -49.82 -21.21 39.22
N PRO A 325 -48.63 -21.76 39.54
CA PRO A 325 -48.41 -23.21 39.49
C PRO A 325 -48.99 -23.98 40.70
N CYS A 326 -49.25 -23.30 41.82
CA CYS A 326 -49.77 -23.92 43.04
C CYS A 326 -51.28 -24.15 42.97
N LEU A 327 -51.72 -25.36 43.29
CA LEU A 327 -53.13 -25.76 43.26
C LEU A 327 -53.78 -25.60 44.65
N ASN A 328 -55.12 -25.74 44.71
CA ASN A 328 -55.90 -25.80 45.96
C ASN A 328 -55.65 -24.62 46.93
N GLU A 329 -55.56 -23.39 46.40
CA GLU A 329 -55.30 -22.16 47.17
C GLU A 329 -53.94 -22.14 47.90
N GLY A 330 -52.95 -22.92 47.44
CA GLY A 330 -51.57 -22.85 47.93
C GLY A 330 -50.87 -21.53 47.57
N GLU A 331 -50.14 -20.96 48.52
CA GLU A 331 -49.39 -19.71 48.34
C GLU A 331 -48.05 -19.99 47.66
N CYS A 332 -47.79 -19.36 46.51
CA CYS A 332 -46.57 -19.54 45.73
C CYS A 332 -45.46 -18.60 46.24
N MET A 333 -44.30 -19.18 46.56
CA MET A 333 -43.08 -18.46 46.91
C MET A 333 -42.04 -18.62 45.81
N ASP A 334 -41.64 -17.48 45.26
CA ASP A 334 -40.67 -17.30 44.20
C ASP A 334 -39.25 -17.57 44.71
N LEU A 335 -38.43 -18.28 43.94
CA LEU A 335 -37.03 -18.59 44.24
C LEU A 335 -36.22 -18.50 42.93
N VAL A 336 -34.90 -18.33 43.02
CA VAL A 336 -34.05 -18.30 41.82
C VAL A 336 -34.19 -19.62 41.05
N ALA A 337 -34.72 -19.54 39.83
CA ALA A 337 -34.96 -20.65 38.89
C ALA A 337 -35.98 -21.71 39.35
N ASN A 338 -36.82 -21.43 40.34
CA ASN A 338 -37.74 -22.41 40.92
C ASN A 338 -38.84 -21.74 41.76
N PHE A 339 -39.87 -22.48 42.14
CA PHE A 339 -40.87 -21.99 43.07
C PHE A 339 -41.20 -23.05 44.12
N THR A 340 -41.79 -22.62 45.23
CA THR A 340 -42.32 -23.52 46.27
C THR A 340 -43.75 -23.15 46.63
N CYS A 341 -44.59 -24.17 46.83
CA CYS A 341 -46.00 -23.98 47.21
C CYS A 341 -46.18 -24.26 48.70
N VAL A 342 -46.72 -23.29 49.43
CA VAL A 342 -47.13 -23.47 50.83
C VAL A 342 -48.59 -23.93 50.86
N CYS A 343 -48.80 -25.21 51.23
CA CYS A 343 -50.10 -25.85 51.14
C CYS A 343 -50.99 -25.60 52.36
N PRO A 344 -52.32 -25.39 52.17
CA PRO A 344 -53.28 -25.37 53.28
C PRO A 344 -53.34 -26.73 53.99
N ALA A 345 -53.69 -26.74 55.28
CA ALA A 345 -53.55 -27.90 56.19
C ALA A 345 -54.31 -29.20 55.83
N ALA A 346 -55.13 -29.21 54.76
CA ALA A 346 -55.78 -30.40 54.22
C ALA A 346 -55.03 -31.03 53.02
N PHE A 347 -54.03 -30.33 52.47
CA PHE A 347 -53.33 -30.68 51.22
C PHE A 347 -51.81 -30.82 51.40
N THR A 348 -51.20 -31.60 50.52
CA THR A 348 -49.78 -31.98 50.51
C THR A 348 -49.36 -32.29 49.07
N GLY A 349 -48.06 -32.42 48.81
CA GLY A 349 -47.50 -32.55 47.45
C GLY A 349 -46.82 -31.26 46.99
N THR A 350 -46.01 -31.34 45.93
CA THR A 350 -45.14 -30.21 45.51
C THR A 350 -45.92 -29.05 44.90
N LEU A 351 -47.14 -29.30 44.41
CA LEU A 351 -48.08 -28.31 43.89
C LEU A 351 -49.37 -28.25 44.73
N CYS A 352 -49.35 -28.80 45.95
CA CYS A 352 -50.51 -28.94 46.84
C CYS A 352 -51.65 -29.81 46.27
N GLU A 353 -51.31 -30.79 45.45
CA GLU A 353 -52.23 -31.59 44.63
C GLU A 353 -52.89 -32.77 45.37
N THR A 354 -52.40 -33.18 46.55
CA THR A 354 -52.82 -34.41 47.26
C THR A 354 -53.59 -34.08 48.55
N GLU A 355 -54.76 -34.68 48.77
CA GLU A 355 -55.62 -34.46 49.95
C GLU A 355 -55.36 -35.48 51.07
N LEU A 356 -55.26 -35.03 52.34
CA LEU A 356 -54.99 -35.89 53.50
C LEU A 356 -56.25 -36.45 54.16
N VAL A 357 -56.49 -37.76 54.00
CA VAL A 357 -57.61 -38.47 54.64
C VAL A 357 -57.21 -39.03 56.02
N VAL A 358 -57.79 -38.49 57.09
CA VAL A 358 -57.51 -38.91 58.48
C VAL A 358 -58.46 -40.03 58.92
N LEU A 359 -57.92 -41.19 59.29
CA LEU A 359 -58.66 -42.28 59.96
C LEU A 359 -58.55 -42.15 61.48
N GLN A 360 -59.69 -42.07 62.17
CA GLN A 360 -59.77 -42.03 63.64
C GLN A 360 -59.89 -43.42 64.27
N VAL A 361 -59.11 -43.66 65.34
CA VAL A 361 -59.47 -44.61 66.42
C VAL A 361 -59.03 -44.02 67.76
N ASN A 362 -59.94 -43.97 68.75
CA ASN A 362 -59.68 -43.47 70.11
C ASN A 362 -59.41 -44.62 71.09
N SER A 363 -58.38 -44.50 71.96
CA SER A 363 -58.45 -44.99 73.36
C SER A 363 -57.40 -44.35 74.30
N THR A 364 -57.86 -43.38 75.11
CA THR A 364 -57.73 -43.33 76.58
C THR A 364 -56.35 -43.22 77.28
N GLU A 365 -56.13 -42.01 77.82
CA GLU A 365 -55.19 -41.49 78.84
C GLU A 365 -55.05 -42.25 80.19
N PRO A 366 -54.20 -41.80 81.16
CA PRO A 366 -53.02 -40.89 81.09
C PRO A 366 -51.76 -41.36 81.89
N GLU A 367 -50.61 -40.69 81.70
CA GLU A 367 -49.76 -40.05 82.75
C GLU A 367 -48.27 -39.92 82.35
N ASN A 368 -47.92 -38.72 81.87
CA ASN A 368 -46.90 -37.83 82.44
C ASN A 368 -45.58 -38.44 83.01
N GLN A 369 -44.49 -38.36 82.23
CA GLN A 369 -43.18 -37.94 82.78
C GLN A 369 -42.19 -37.43 81.72
N THR A 370 -41.65 -36.23 81.95
CA THR A 370 -40.63 -35.56 81.16
C THR A 370 -39.20 -35.95 81.56
N GLY A 371 -38.29 -35.99 80.58
CA GLY A 371 -36.83 -36.02 80.80
C GLY A 371 -36.21 -37.43 80.81
N LEU A 372 -34.91 -37.62 80.56
CA LEU A 372 -33.78 -36.69 80.38
C LEU A 372 -32.74 -37.38 79.45
N CYS A 373 -32.18 -36.75 78.41
CA CYS A 373 -30.81 -36.21 78.49
C CYS A 373 -30.82 -34.73 78.89
N GLY A 374 -30.85 -34.49 80.20
CA GLY A 374 -30.71 -33.17 80.83
C GLY A 374 -30.02 -33.27 82.19
N ASN A 375 -29.29 -34.36 82.42
CA ASN A 375 -28.37 -34.52 83.55
C ASN A 375 -27.29 -35.60 83.29
N ALA A 376 -26.89 -35.77 82.03
CA ALA A 376 -25.62 -36.39 81.68
C ALA A 376 -24.64 -35.24 81.42
N ASN A 377 -23.49 -35.22 82.09
CA ASN A 377 -22.43 -34.25 81.85
C ASN A 377 -21.67 -34.59 80.56
N CYS A 378 -22.38 -34.57 79.43
CA CYS A 378 -21.76 -34.53 78.13
C CYS A 378 -21.67 -33.04 77.82
N GLU A 379 -20.43 -32.52 77.82
CA GLU A 379 -20.20 -31.08 77.85
C GLU A 379 -20.53 -30.42 76.51
N LYS A 380 -20.12 -29.16 76.33
CA LYS A 380 -20.42 -28.40 75.13
C LYS A 380 -19.91 -29.17 73.90
N ASN A 381 -20.75 -29.29 72.86
CA ASN A 381 -20.48 -30.00 71.60
C ASN A 381 -20.64 -31.54 71.60
N TRP A 382 -21.38 -32.11 72.56
CA TRP A 382 -21.77 -33.53 72.54
C TRP A 382 -23.25 -33.77 72.18
N ILE A 383 -23.55 -34.93 71.57
CA ILE A 383 -24.89 -35.45 71.26
C ILE A 383 -25.13 -36.75 72.05
N CYS A 384 -26.36 -36.95 72.56
CA CYS A 384 -26.75 -38.04 73.44
C CYS A 384 -27.62 -39.06 72.68
N GLU A 385 -27.09 -40.25 72.35
CA GLU A 385 -27.88 -41.35 71.76
C GLU A 385 -28.16 -42.47 72.77
N ASN A 386 -29.38 -43.01 72.69
CA ASN A 386 -29.92 -43.91 73.69
C ASN A 386 -30.05 -45.33 73.11
N THR A 387 -29.21 -46.27 73.57
CA THR A 387 -29.31 -47.66 73.12
C THR A 387 -30.45 -48.39 73.83
N SER A 388 -31.03 -49.39 73.17
CA SER A 388 -32.20 -50.17 73.65
C SER A 388 -31.97 -50.99 74.93
N SER A 389 -30.79 -50.87 75.56
CA SER A 389 -30.42 -51.49 76.84
C SER A 389 -30.38 -50.50 78.01
N GLY A 390 -30.74 -49.23 77.81
CA GLY A 390 -30.75 -48.21 78.86
C GLY A 390 -29.37 -47.67 79.24
N ILE A 391 -28.38 -47.83 78.35
CA ILE A 391 -27.06 -47.20 78.45
C ILE A 391 -27.03 -46.07 77.42
N TYR A 392 -26.80 -44.85 77.91
CA TYR A 392 -26.58 -43.67 77.07
C TYR A 392 -25.13 -43.64 76.60
N ILE A 393 -24.93 -43.39 75.31
CA ILE A 393 -23.62 -43.10 74.73
C ILE A 393 -23.68 -41.66 74.25
N CYS A 394 -22.70 -40.86 74.67
CA CYS A 394 -22.49 -39.54 74.09
C CYS A 394 -21.44 -39.65 72.98
N THR A 395 -21.66 -38.92 71.90
CA THR A 395 -20.76 -38.78 70.74
C THR A 395 -20.57 -37.30 70.43
N CYS A 396 -19.52 -36.91 69.69
CA CYS A 396 -19.34 -35.52 69.31
C CYS A 396 -20.41 -35.03 68.33
N ALA A 397 -20.78 -33.77 68.43
CA ALA A 397 -21.66 -33.11 67.46
C ALA A 397 -20.95 -32.96 66.10
N PRO A 398 -21.70 -32.94 64.97
CA PRO A 398 -21.12 -32.69 63.65
C PRO A 398 -20.28 -31.40 63.67
N GLY A 399 -18.99 -31.52 63.33
CA GLY A 399 -18.04 -30.41 63.43
C GLY A 399 -17.11 -30.45 64.64
N PHE A 400 -17.12 -31.49 65.50
CA PHE A 400 -16.22 -31.60 66.67
C PHE A 400 -15.65 -33.02 66.87
N TYR A 401 -14.48 -33.12 67.53
CA TYR A 401 -13.82 -34.38 67.90
C TYR A 401 -12.97 -34.25 69.19
N GLY A 402 -12.42 -35.37 69.67
CA GLY A 402 -11.60 -35.46 70.89
C GLY A 402 -12.26 -36.31 71.97
N ASP A 403 -11.49 -36.71 72.99
CA ASP A 403 -12.02 -37.47 74.14
C ASP A 403 -13.02 -36.65 74.97
N GLU A 404 -12.92 -35.31 74.97
CA GLU A 404 -13.90 -34.38 75.57
C GLU A 404 -14.70 -33.55 74.52
N CYS A 405 -14.64 -33.93 73.22
CA CYS A 405 -15.22 -33.22 72.05
C CYS A 405 -14.88 -31.71 71.97
N GLU A 406 -13.69 -31.36 72.44
CA GLU A 406 -13.21 -29.99 72.62
C GLU A 406 -12.66 -29.33 71.35
N GLU A 407 -12.25 -30.13 70.34
CA GLU A 407 -11.58 -29.65 69.13
C GLU A 407 -12.55 -29.57 67.94
N GLU A 408 -12.46 -28.51 67.14
CA GLU A 408 -13.26 -28.37 65.90
C GLU A 408 -12.75 -29.31 64.81
N CYS A 409 -13.66 -30.08 64.22
CA CYS A 409 -13.41 -31.04 63.15
C CYS A 409 -13.05 -30.31 61.84
N LEU A 410 -11.76 -30.25 61.52
CA LEU A 410 -11.20 -29.52 60.38
C LEU A 410 -11.44 -30.16 59.00
N CYS A 411 -12.33 -31.17 58.89
CA CYS A 411 -12.64 -31.83 57.63
C CYS A 411 -13.28 -30.86 56.63
N GLN A 412 -12.69 -30.78 55.44
CA GLN A 412 -13.14 -29.91 54.35
C GLN A 412 -14.01 -30.70 53.36
N ASN A 413 -14.64 -29.99 52.42
CA ASN A 413 -15.39 -30.56 51.29
C ASN A 413 -16.45 -31.63 51.68
N GLY A 414 -17.07 -31.49 52.87
CA GLY A 414 -18.11 -32.41 53.34
C GLY A 414 -17.61 -33.72 53.97
N GLY A 415 -16.33 -33.84 54.30
CA GLY A 415 -15.81 -34.95 55.13
C GLY A 415 -16.30 -34.91 56.57
N VAL A 416 -16.30 -36.06 57.24
CA VAL A 416 -16.81 -36.22 58.62
C VAL A 416 -15.73 -36.87 59.50
N CYS A 417 -15.48 -36.32 60.70
CA CYS A 417 -14.60 -36.97 61.68
C CYS A 417 -15.25 -38.25 62.21
N VAL A 418 -14.54 -39.39 62.14
CA VAL A 418 -15.07 -40.71 62.53
C VAL A 418 -14.41 -41.33 63.76
N ASP A 419 -13.37 -40.71 64.32
CA ASP A 419 -12.70 -41.16 65.54
C ASP A 419 -12.33 -40.00 66.49
N ILE A 420 -11.93 -40.38 67.71
CA ILE A 420 -11.45 -39.47 68.77
C ILE A 420 -10.16 -38.70 68.41
N ASN A 421 -9.48 -39.08 67.33
CA ASN A 421 -8.26 -38.40 66.86
C ASN A 421 -8.53 -37.35 65.76
N GLY A 422 -9.80 -37.20 65.32
CA GLY A 422 -10.18 -36.25 64.27
C GLY A 422 -9.88 -36.75 62.85
N THR A 423 -9.77 -38.06 62.66
CA THR A 423 -9.56 -38.66 61.34
C THR A 423 -10.80 -38.48 60.48
N CYS A 424 -10.65 -37.82 59.33
CA CYS A 424 -11.74 -37.55 58.40
C CYS A 424 -12.04 -38.73 57.46
N GLU A 425 -13.30 -39.15 57.40
CA GLU A 425 -13.83 -39.97 56.30
C GLU A 425 -14.32 -39.05 55.17
N CYS A 426 -13.82 -39.27 53.95
CA CYS A 426 -14.02 -38.36 52.82
C CYS A 426 -15.12 -38.85 51.86
N PRO A 427 -15.95 -37.95 51.30
CA PRO A 427 -16.91 -38.30 50.27
C PRO A 427 -16.22 -38.80 48.99
N SER A 428 -16.93 -39.63 48.22
CA SER A 428 -16.47 -40.14 46.92
C SER A 428 -16.00 -39.00 45.99
N GLY A 429 -14.70 -38.92 45.75
CA GLY A 429 -14.07 -37.86 44.97
C GLY A 429 -13.11 -36.96 45.76
N TYR A 430 -12.96 -37.15 47.08
CA TYR A 430 -12.04 -36.37 47.91
C TYR A 430 -11.06 -37.25 48.71
N THR A 431 -9.90 -36.70 49.06
CA THR A 431 -8.84 -37.39 49.79
C THR A 431 -7.95 -36.41 50.58
N GLY A 432 -6.99 -36.95 51.34
CA GLY A 432 -6.14 -36.20 52.27
C GLY A 432 -6.63 -36.29 53.72
N LEU A 433 -5.75 -35.94 54.66
CA LEU A 433 -5.98 -36.08 56.11
C LEU A 433 -7.24 -35.34 56.61
N TYR A 434 -7.60 -34.25 55.92
CA TYR A 434 -8.77 -33.41 56.20
C TYR A 434 -9.73 -33.32 55.01
N CYS A 435 -9.71 -34.29 54.09
CA CYS A 435 -10.48 -34.27 52.83
C CYS A 435 -10.28 -33.01 51.97
N GLN A 436 -9.13 -32.35 52.14
CA GLN A 436 -8.82 -31.04 51.54
C GLN A 436 -8.44 -31.10 50.06
N PHE A 437 -8.29 -32.30 49.48
CA PHE A 437 -7.92 -32.49 48.10
C PHE A 437 -9.00 -33.22 47.30
N GLU A 438 -9.40 -32.67 46.16
CA GLU A 438 -10.28 -33.34 45.20
C GLU A 438 -9.47 -34.32 44.34
N VAL A 439 -10.00 -35.52 44.10
CA VAL A 439 -9.39 -36.60 43.31
C VAL A 439 -9.86 -36.50 41.87
N THR A 440 -8.98 -36.03 41.00
CA THR A 440 -9.26 -35.91 39.56
C THR A 440 -9.22 -37.27 38.86
N GLN A 441 -9.89 -37.41 37.72
CA GLN A 441 -9.77 -38.61 36.87
C GLN A 441 -8.43 -38.72 36.10
N THR A 442 -7.44 -37.88 36.41
CA THR A 442 -6.17 -37.78 35.65
C THR A 442 -5.11 -38.72 36.23
N PRO A 443 -4.61 -39.73 35.47
CA PRO A 443 -3.59 -40.65 35.98
C PRO A 443 -2.19 -40.05 36.01
N CYS A 444 -1.46 -40.31 37.09
CA CYS A 444 -0.10 -39.84 37.33
C CYS A 444 0.82 -41.00 37.74
N SER A 445 2.13 -40.73 37.80
CA SER A 445 3.11 -41.70 38.28
C SER A 445 4.43 -41.00 38.63
N HIS A 446 5.40 -41.76 39.15
CA HIS A 446 6.75 -41.28 39.43
C HIS A 446 7.51 -40.69 38.20
N SER A 447 6.98 -40.86 36.98
CA SER A 447 7.48 -40.27 35.73
C SER A 447 6.48 -39.37 35.00
N ARG A 448 5.27 -39.17 35.55
CA ARG A 448 4.24 -38.24 35.06
C ARG A 448 3.64 -37.48 36.25
N THR A 449 4.20 -36.31 36.52
CA THR A 449 3.69 -35.36 37.52
C THR A 449 2.37 -34.73 37.06
N CYS A 450 1.58 -34.24 38.01
CA CYS A 450 0.29 -33.63 37.72
C CYS A 450 0.43 -32.30 36.96
N PRO A 451 -0.50 -31.97 36.02
CA PRO A 451 -0.38 -30.80 35.16
C PRO A 451 -0.23 -29.49 35.94
N ASP A 452 -0.97 -29.36 37.04
CA ASP A 452 -1.04 -28.15 37.87
C ASP A 452 -0.03 -28.16 39.04
N GLY A 453 0.87 -29.14 39.07
CA GLY A 453 1.88 -29.30 40.13
C GLY A 453 1.36 -29.92 41.44
N GLY A 454 0.07 -30.26 41.51
CA GLY A 454 -0.56 -30.93 42.67
C GLY A 454 0.02 -32.32 42.98
N PRO A 455 -0.18 -32.84 44.21
CA PRO A 455 0.38 -34.12 44.61
C PRO A 455 -0.30 -35.30 43.89
N CYS A 456 0.53 -36.27 43.48
CA CYS A 456 0.13 -37.53 42.87
C CYS A 456 -0.03 -38.60 43.96
N LEU A 457 -1.25 -39.10 44.16
CA LEU A 457 -1.60 -40.00 45.28
C LEU A 457 -2.31 -41.26 44.78
N GLU A 458 -2.15 -42.37 45.50
CA GLU A 458 -2.79 -43.65 45.15
C GLU A 458 -4.24 -43.68 45.68
N TYR A 459 -5.21 -43.87 44.79
CA TYR A 459 -6.63 -43.97 45.11
C TYR A 459 -7.26 -45.13 44.34
N GLY A 460 -7.90 -46.07 45.05
CA GLY A 460 -8.56 -47.23 44.43
C GLY A 460 -7.63 -48.18 43.64
N GLY A 461 -6.31 -48.17 43.90
CA GLY A 461 -5.32 -48.97 43.17
C GLY A 461 -4.75 -48.33 41.90
N ALA A 462 -5.04 -47.05 41.65
CA ALA A 462 -4.43 -46.24 40.60
C ALA A 462 -3.85 -44.94 41.18
N TYR A 463 -2.74 -44.46 40.62
CA TYR A 463 -2.17 -43.16 40.99
C TYR A 463 -2.86 -42.05 40.21
N LEU A 464 -3.52 -41.13 40.92
CA LEU A 464 -4.34 -40.05 40.36
C LEU A 464 -3.90 -38.68 40.90
N CYS A 465 -4.13 -37.65 40.10
CA CYS A 465 -3.82 -36.27 40.46
C CYS A 465 -4.86 -35.68 41.41
N THR A 466 -4.39 -34.84 42.34
CA THR A 466 -5.25 -34.18 43.32
C THR A 466 -5.04 -32.66 43.33
N CYS A 467 -6.11 -31.91 43.63
CA CYS A 467 -6.12 -30.45 43.66
C CYS A 467 -6.67 -29.93 45.00
N GLN A 468 -6.11 -28.84 45.54
CA GLN A 468 -6.50 -28.29 46.84
C GLN A 468 -7.55 -27.19 46.68
N THR A 469 -8.70 -27.32 47.34
CA THR A 469 -9.90 -26.52 47.05
C THR A 469 -10.16 -25.32 47.97
N SER A 470 -9.32 -25.08 48.99
CA SER A 470 -9.49 -23.92 49.88
C SER A 470 -8.18 -23.21 50.26
N ALA A 471 -8.26 -21.87 50.32
CA ALA A 471 -7.30 -20.98 50.94
C ALA A 471 -8.09 -19.98 51.81
N ALA A 472 -8.35 -20.35 53.06
CA ALA A 472 -9.00 -19.48 54.02
C ALA A 472 -7.97 -18.54 54.68
N GLU A 473 -8.09 -17.24 54.44
CA GLU A 473 -7.49 -16.24 55.33
C GLU A 473 -8.42 -16.04 56.54
N LEU A 474 -7.91 -16.26 57.77
CA LEU A 474 -8.19 -15.39 58.91
C LEU A 474 -7.29 -15.71 60.12
N ASP A 475 -6.39 -14.77 60.39
CA ASP A 475 -6.03 -14.22 61.70
C ASP A 475 -6.37 -15.04 62.96
N HIS A 476 -5.46 -15.93 63.37
CA HIS A 476 -5.26 -16.21 64.80
C HIS A 476 -3.79 -16.58 65.10
N LYS A 477 -3.08 -15.66 65.78
CA LYS A 477 -1.83 -15.96 66.49
C LYS A 477 -2.15 -16.32 67.94
N ASP A 478 -1.65 -17.44 68.42
CA ASP A 478 -0.64 -17.51 69.50
C ASP A 478 -0.29 -18.99 69.83
N PHE A 479 0.79 -19.21 70.60
CA PHE A 479 1.40 -20.52 70.98
C PHE A 479 2.14 -21.26 69.82
N TYR A 480 3.44 -21.62 69.86
CA TYR A 480 4.56 -21.61 70.84
C TYR A 480 5.84 -20.98 70.14
N PRO A 481 7.08 -20.90 70.68
CA PRO A 481 7.72 -19.59 70.90
C PRO A 481 9.14 -19.38 70.32
N TYR A 482 9.54 -18.11 70.25
CA TYR A 482 10.92 -17.57 70.32
C TYR A 482 12.11 -18.40 69.79
N VAL A 483 12.54 -18.08 68.57
CA VAL A 483 13.97 -17.85 68.27
C VAL A 483 14.12 -16.63 67.35
N GLN A 484 14.55 -15.49 67.91
CA GLN A 484 15.31 -14.50 67.13
C GLN A 484 16.76 -15.03 66.96
N PRO A 485 17.56 -14.65 65.93
CA PRO A 485 17.59 -13.30 65.35
C PRO A 485 18.06 -13.20 63.87
N ARG A 486 18.45 -11.97 63.48
CA ARG A 486 19.42 -11.58 62.42
C ARG A 486 18.93 -11.53 60.97
N SER A 487 19.34 -10.44 60.32
CA SER A 487 19.28 -10.12 58.89
C SER A 487 17.88 -10.02 58.25
N VAL A 488 17.68 -8.94 57.49
CA VAL A 488 16.49 -8.70 56.67
C VAL A 488 16.46 -9.64 55.45
N CYS A 489 17.59 -10.27 55.12
CA CYS A 489 17.70 -11.25 54.05
C CYS A 489 17.35 -12.69 54.47
N ASP A 490 17.27 -13.00 55.77
CA ASP A 490 16.99 -14.37 56.26
C ASP A 490 15.54 -14.80 55.94
N SER A 491 14.61 -13.86 55.82
CA SER A 491 13.26 -14.10 55.28
C SER A 491 13.22 -14.36 53.77
N SER A 492 14.38 -14.58 53.13
CA SER A 492 14.55 -14.83 51.69
C SER A 492 13.73 -13.90 50.79
N PRO A 493 13.75 -12.56 50.99
CA PRO A 493 12.78 -11.64 50.41
C PRO A 493 13.05 -11.30 48.93
N CYS A 494 13.90 -12.10 48.27
CA CYS A 494 14.22 -12.04 46.86
C CYS A 494 13.76 -13.35 46.21
N LEU A 495 12.63 -13.27 45.53
CA LEU A 495 11.94 -14.40 44.92
C LEU A 495 12.72 -14.96 43.72
N ASN A 496 12.29 -16.13 43.22
CA ASN A 496 12.86 -16.78 42.03
C ASN A 496 14.39 -17.05 42.10
N GLY A 497 14.92 -17.21 43.31
CA GLY A 497 16.35 -17.47 43.53
C GLY A 497 17.27 -16.28 43.22
N GLY A 498 16.77 -15.05 43.35
CA GLY A 498 17.59 -13.84 43.38
C GLY A 498 18.41 -13.75 44.68
N TYR A 499 19.59 -13.14 44.61
CA TYR A 499 20.45 -12.95 45.78
C TYR A 499 20.08 -11.68 46.53
N CYS A 500 20.01 -11.76 47.86
CA CYS A 500 19.66 -10.65 48.75
C CYS A 500 20.91 -10.00 49.33
N TYR A 501 20.96 -8.67 49.30
CA TYR A 501 21.99 -7.86 49.96
C TYR A 501 21.36 -6.85 50.91
N GLU A 502 21.84 -6.77 52.15
CA GLU A 502 21.43 -5.75 53.11
C GLU A 502 22.04 -4.39 52.81
N ARG A 503 21.31 -3.31 53.12
CA ARG A 503 21.79 -1.92 53.16
C ARG A 503 21.17 -1.21 54.36
N ASP A 504 21.78 -0.11 54.82
CA ASP A 504 21.21 0.71 55.88
C ASP A 504 19.79 1.18 55.51
N GLY A 505 18.78 0.67 56.24
CA GLY A 505 17.37 0.96 56.02
C GLY A 505 16.60 -0.02 55.11
N GLY A 506 17.18 -1.14 54.67
CA GLY A 506 16.45 -2.17 53.93
C GLY A 506 17.31 -3.23 53.24
N TYR A 507 16.78 -3.82 52.18
CA TYR A 507 17.46 -4.84 51.38
C TYR A 507 17.32 -4.53 49.88
N THR A 508 18.18 -5.14 49.07
CA THR A 508 18.16 -5.03 47.60
C THR A 508 18.38 -6.41 47.00
N CYS A 509 17.57 -6.76 46.00
CA CYS A 509 17.60 -8.06 45.33
C CYS A 509 18.33 -7.98 43.98
N GLU A 510 19.26 -8.90 43.76
CA GLU A 510 19.91 -9.11 42.46
C GLU A 510 19.31 -10.35 41.79
N CYS A 511 18.61 -10.12 40.67
CA CYS A 511 17.77 -11.13 40.06
C CYS A 511 18.55 -12.03 39.11
N LYS A 512 18.32 -13.34 39.23
CA LYS A 512 18.87 -14.34 38.33
C LYS A 512 18.34 -14.12 36.90
N TYR A 513 19.13 -14.47 35.89
CA TYR A 513 18.80 -14.23 34.48
C TYR A 513 17.45 -14.87 34.11
N GLY A 514 16.45 -14.05 33.78
CA GLY A 514 15.06 -14.49 33.61
C GLY A 514 14.08 -13.89 34.61
N TYR A 515 14.53 -13.09 35.59
CA TYR A 515 13.67 -12.41 36.57
C TYR A 515 14.11 -10.95 36.77
N TRP A 516 13.17 -10.10 37.19
CA TRP A 516 13.36 -8.67 37.48
C TRP A 516 12.30 -8.18 38.50
N GLY A 517 12.29 -6.90 38.81
CA GLY A 517 11.46 -6.32 39.87
C GLY A 517 12.25 -6.09 41.16
N LYS A 518 11.64 -5.41 42.14
CA LYS A 518 12.33 -4.96 43.36
C LYS A 518 12.72 -6.13 44.28
N HIS A 519 11.99 -7.23 44.16
CA HIS A 519 12.09 -8.47 44.91
C HIS A 519 12.29 -9.68 43.99
N CYS A 520 12.69 -9.46 42.73
CA CYS A 520 12.76 -10.49 41.68
C CYS A 520 11.44 -11.21 41.42
N GLU A 521 10.33 -10.56 41.77
CA GLU A 521 8.96 -11.04 41.70
C GLU A 521 8.43 -11.16 40.26
N LYS A 522 8.99 -10.38 39.33
CA LYS A 522 8.54 -10.33 37.94
C LYS A 522 9.39 -11.27 37.09
N VAL A 523 8.77 -12.31 36.56
CA VAL A 523 9.42 -13.14 35.55
C VAL A 523 9.67 -12.28 34.31
N ARG A 524 10.91 -12.22 33.84
CA ARG A 524 11.22 -11.83 32.47
C ARG A 524 10.82 -13.02 31.60
N LEU A 525 9.53 -13.10 31.31
CA LEU A 525 8.90 -14.15 30.52
C LEU A 525 9.68 -14.34 29.22
N ASN A 526 10.53 -15.36 29.20
CA ASN A 526 11.07 -15.88 27.98
C ASN A 526 9.90 -16.61 27.30
N THR A 527 9.36 -15.96 26.28
CA THR A 527 8.19 -16.38 25.50
C THR A 527 8.39 -17.74 24.81
N CYS A 528 9.63 -18.22 24.76
CA CYS A 528 10.00 -19.54 24.27
C CYS A 528 10.24 -20.61 25.36
N ALA A 529 10.26 -20.25 26.65
CA ALA A 529 10.47 -21.19 27.75
C ALA A 529 9.28 -22.15 27.97
N SER A 530 8.08 -21.79 27.53
CA SER A 530 6.91 -22.66 27.48
C SER A 530 6.97 -23.72 26.36
N ALA A 531 8.09 -23.80 25.64
CA ALA A 531 8.29 -24.65 24.45
C ALA A 531 7.08 -24.65 23.50
N PRO A 532 6.54 -23.48 23.11
CA PRO A 532 5.23 -23.39 22.46
C PRO A 532 5.22 -23.84 21.00
N CYS A 533 6.33 -24.40 20.52
CA CYS A 533 6.52 -24.88 19.16
C CYS A 533 6.57 -26.41 19.18
N ARG A 534 5.52 -27.03 18.67
CA ARG A 534 5.31 -28.48 18.64
C ARG A 534 6.18 -29.14 17.56
N ASN A 535 6.19 -30.48 17.56
CA ASN A 535 6.80 -31.29 16.49
C ASN A 535 8.26 -30.94 16.10
N GLY A 536 9.08 -30.56 17.09
CA GLY A 536 10.48 -30.18 16.89
C GLY A 536 10.71 -28.74 16.42
N GLY A 537 9.69 -27.87 16.48
CA GLY A 537 9.80 -26.45 16.19
C GLY A 537 10.80 -25.72 17.09
N SER A 538 11.70 -24.96 16.48
CA SER A 538 12.63 -24.10 17.20
C SER A 538 11.99 -22.73 17.46
N CYS A 539 11.75 -22.41 18.73
CA CYS A 539 11.17 -21.12 19.11
C CYS A 539 12.21 -19.99 19.03
N LYS A 540 11.78 -18.80 18.59
CA LYS A 540 12.56 -17.56 18.67
C LYS A 540 11.71 -16.42 19.25
N GLU A 541 12.30 -15.62 20.12
CA GLU A 541 11.65 -14.44 20.71
C GLU A 541 11.65 -13.24 19.76
N GLU A 542 10.55 -12.47 19.75
CA GLU A 542 10.39 -11.25 18.98
C GLU A 542 9.61 -10.22 19.83
N ALA A 543 10.31 -9.23 20.40
CA ALA A 543 9.81 -8.04 21.10
C ALA A 543 8.39 -8.14 21.73
N GLY A 544 8.22 -9.03 22.71
CA GLY A 544 6.95 -9.22 23.45
C GLY A 544 6.10 -10.41 23.00
N SER A 545 6.55 -11.17 22.01
CA SER A 545 5.90 -12.36 21.46
C SER A 545 6.94 -13.43 21.04
N TYR A 546 6.47 -14.59 20.61
CA TYR A 546 7.30 -15.67 20.07
C TYR A 546 6.90 -16.09 18.66
N ARG A 547 7.87 -16.58 17.89
CA ARG A 547 7.67 -17.19 16.57
C ARG A 547 8.27 -18.59 16.52
N CYS A 548 7.53 -19.53 15.93
CA CYS A 548 7.97 -20.91 15.79
C CYS A 548 8.61 -21.15 14.41
N VAL A 549 9.85 -21.67 14.40
CA VAL A 549 10.54 -22.12 13.19
C VAL A 549 10.35 -23.63 13.06
N CYS A 550 9.39 -24.04 12.24
CA CYS A 550 8.99 -25.44 12.12
C CYS A 550 9.97 -26.27 11.28
N PRO A 551 10.21 -27.56 11.62
CA PRO A 551 10.92 -28.47 10.74
C PRO A 551 10.10 -28.71 9.47
N TYR A 552 10.77 -29.07 8.38
CA TYR A 552 10.20 -29.21 7.03
C TYR A 552 8.96 -30.12 6.88
N ARG A 553 8.62 -30.95 7.89
CA ARG A 553 7.41 -31.80 7.95
C ARG A 553 6.22 -31.15 8.67
N PHE A 554 6.34 -29.94 9.20
CA PHE A 554 5.29 -29.29 10.00
C PHE A 554 5.09 -27.81 9.64
N THR A 555 3.88 -27.32 9.88
CA THR A 555 3.36 -25.98 9.56
C THR A 555 2.36 -25.54 10.63
N GLY A 556 1.79 -24.34 10.51
CA GLY A 556 0.94 -23.74 11.54
C GLY A 556 1.72 -22.80 12.48
N LYS A 557 1.01 -22.03 13.30
CA LYS A 557 1.58 -20.95 14.14
C LYS A 557 2.52 -21.49 15.21
N HIS A 558 2.32 -22.74 15.59
CA HIS A 558 2.97 -23.50 16.64
C HIS A 558 3.53 -24.84 16.12
N CYS A 559 3.71 -24.99 14.80
CA CYS A 559 4.16 -26.23 14.15
C CYS A 559 3.26 -27.46 14.40
N GLU A 560 1.99 -27.21 14.69
CA GLU A 560 0.94 -28.15 15.05
C GLU A 560 0.39 -28.93 13.85
N VAL A 561 0.41 -28.34 12.65
CA VAL A 561 -0.13 -28.94 11.42
C VAL A 561 0.96 -29.76 10.74
N GLY A 562 0.88 -31.09 10.79
CA GLY A 562 1.73 -31.96 9.98
C GLY A 562 1.48 -31.75 8.49
N LYS A 563 2.53 -31.49 7.71
CA LYS A 563 2.46 -31.74 6.27
C LYS A 563 2.36 -33.26 6.09
N PRO A 564 1.41 -33.76 5.28
CA PRO A 564 1.28 -35.21 5.07
C PRO A 564 2.60 -35.75 4.54
N ASP A 565 3.18 -36.72 5.26
CA ASP A 565 4.39 -37.39 4.81
C ASP A 565 4.03 -38.25 3.59
N PRO A 566 4.53 -37.94 2.38
CA PRO A 566 4.18 -38.70 1.19
C PRO A 566 4.70 -40.14 1.23
N CYS A 567 5.61 -40.49 2.15
CA CYS A 567 6.04 -41.86 2.39
C CYS A 567 5.12 -42.64 3.37
N ALA A 568 4.19 -41.99 4.08
CA ALA A 568 3.32 -42.66 5.06
C ALA A 568 2.33 -43.66 4.42
N SER A 569 2.01 -43.50 3.14
CA SER A 569 1.24 -44.46 2.35
C SER A 569 2.08 -45.62 1.79
N SER A 570 3.34 -45.77 2.23
CA SER A 570 4.31 -46.77 1.74
C SER A 570 4.39 -46.89 0.21
N PRO A 571 4.61 -45.78 -0.53
CA PRO A 571 4.46 -45.72 -1.99
C PRO A 571 5.65 -46.32 -2.77
N CYS A 572 6.50 -47.11 -2.11
CA CYS A 572 7.65 -47.80 -2.71
C CYS A 572 7.42 -49.30 -2.60
N LEU A 573 7.33 -49.98 -3.74
CA LEU A 573 7.00 -51.39 -3.88
C LEU A 573 8.27 -52.26 -3.85
N ASN A 574 8.11 -53.58 -3.80
CA ASN A 574 9.19 -54.58 -3.90
C ASN A 574 10.37 -54.37 -2.92
N GLY A 575 10.09 -53.84 -1.72
CA GLY A 575 11.10 -53.57 -0.70
C GLY A 575 11.98 -52.34 -0.95
N GLY A 576 11.59 -51.45 -1.87
CA GLY A 576 12.26 -50.17 -2.08
C GLY A 576 12.13 -49.22 -0.87
N THR A 577 13.19 -48.49 -0.54
CA THR A 577 13.23 -47.60 0.62
C THR A 577 12.71 -46.20 0.24
N CYS A 578 11.78 -45.64 1.01
CA CYS A 578 11.18 -44.33 0.71
C CYS A 578 11.92 -43.18 1.39
N PHE A 579 12.27 -42.15 0.60
CA PHE A 579 12.91 -40.93 1.09
C PHE A 579 12.04 -39.70 0.77
N HIS A 580 11.66 -38.96 1.81
CA HIS A 580 10.87 -37.71 1.72
C HIS A 580 11.77 -36.47 1.67
N TYR A 581 11.48 -35.54 0.76
CA TYR A 581 12.07 -34.20 0.75
C TYR A 581 11.07 -33.15 0.24
N ILE A 582 10.94 -32.04 0.97
CA ILE A 582 10.16 -30.83 0.63
C ILE A 582 8.80 -31.12 -0.05
N GLY A 583 7.97 -31.94 0.61
CA GLY A 583 6.60 -32.24 0.16
C GLY A 583 6.49 -33.23 -1.01
N LYS A 584 7.57 -33.92 -1.38
CA LYS A 584 7.60 -35.00 -2.39
C LYS A 584 8.40 -36.20 -1.86
N TYR A 585 8.27 -37.35 -2.51
CA TYR A 585 9.04 -38.56 -2.18
C TYR A 585 9.82 -39.11 -3.36
N LYS A 586 10.84 -39.91 -3.06
CA LYS A 586 11.66 -40.69 -4.00
C LYS A 586 11.88 -42.08 -3.41
N CYS A 587 11.69 -43.11 -4.23
CA CYS A 587 12.01 -44.48 -3.87
C CYS A 587 13.44 -44.84 -4.30
N GLU A 588 14.16 -45.56 -3.45
CA GLU A 588 15.44 -46.19 -3.77
C GLU A 588 15.24 -47.71 -3.82
N CYS A 589 15.53 -48.30 -4.98
CA CYS A 589 15.15 -49.67 -5.30
C CYS A 589 16.30 -50.64 -5.04
N THR A 590 15.96 -51.86 -4.61
CA THR A 590 16.91 -52.98 -4.54
C THR A 590 17.41 -53.35 -5.95
N GLU A 591 18.62 -53.93 -6.07
CA GLU A 591 19.33 -54.04 -7.36
C GLU A 591 18.57 -54.75 -8.49
N HIS A 592 17.55 -55.54 -8.17
CA HIS A 592 16.71 -56.25 -9.15
C HIS A 592 15.45 -55.47 -9.58
N PHE A 593 15.21 -54.28 -9.03
CA PHE A 593 14.03 -53.47 -9.31
C PHE A 593 14.37 -52.01 -9.66
N GLY A 594 13.45 -51.33 -10.35
CA GLY A 594 13.56 -49.93 -10.76
C GLY A 594 12.19 -49.32 -11.05
N GLY A 595 12.17 -48.07 -11.52
CA GLY A 595 10.94 -47.29 -11.68
C GLY A 595 10.78 -46.23 -10.60
N ARG A 596 9.70 -45.44 -10.66
CA ARG A 596 9.49 -44.32 -9.70
C ARG A 596 9.13 -44.84 -8.29
N HIS A 597 8.55 -46.04 -8.25
CA HIS A 597 8.02 -46.74 -7.09
C HIS A 597 8.61 -48.15 -6.94
N CYS A 598 9.73 -48.45 -7.61
CA CYS A 598 10.40 -49.76 -7.63
C CYS A 598 9.54 -50.91 -8.19
N GLU A 599 8.64 -50.57 -9.10
CA GLU A 599 7.63 -51.43 -9.72
C GLU A 599 8.17 -52.36 -10.84
N ILE A 600 9.34 -52.06 -11.41
CA ILE A 600 9.88 -52.70 -12.62
C ILE A 600 10.98 -53.69 -12.26
N ASN A 601 10.78 -55.00 -12.48
CA ASN A 601 11.84 -56.01 -12.33
C ASN A 601 12.85 -55.93 -13.50
N ARG A 602 14.15 -55.81 -13.20
CA ARG A 602 15.24 -55.65 -14.18
C ARG A 602 15.88 -56.97 -14.64
N SER A 603 15.38 -58.12 -14.22
CA SER A 603 16.00 -59.43 -14.49
C SER A 603 15.66 -60.07 -15.84
N SER A 604 15.04 -59.37 -16.80
CA SER A 604 14.66 -59.94 -18.11
C SER A 604 15.45 -59.38 -19.31
N VAL A 605 16.58 -60.07 -19.59
CA VAL A 605 17.08 -60.43 -20.93
C VAL A 605 17.98 -59.45 -21.72
N GLN A 606 18.97 -60.06 -22.41
CA GLN A 606 19.98 -59.50 -23.32
C GLN A 606 19.73 -60.04 -24.77
N THR A 607 20.31 -59.58 -25.88
CA THR A 607 21.60 -58.88 -26.11
C THR A 607 21.54 -58.07 -27.42
N SER A 608 22.64 -57.40 -27.78
CA SER A 608 22.87 -56.56 -28.97
C SER A 608 22.79 -57.22 -30.36
N ALA A 609 22.22 -56.50 -31.34
CA ALA A 609 22.72 -56.37 -32.73
C ALA A 609 22.04 -55.22 -33.50
N GLU A 610 22.79 -54.51 -34.36
CA GLU A 610 22.35 -53.61 -35.45
C GLU A 610 21.14 -52.68 -35.21
N LEU A 611 21.35 -51.62 -34.41
CA LEU A 611 20.26 -50.74 -33.95
C LEU A 611 20.00 -49.53 -34.88
N GLY A 612 19.21 -49.75 -35.94
CA GLY A 612 18.27 -48.72 -36.42
C GLY A 612 17.07 -48.64 -35.46
N CYS A 613 16.40 -47.49 -35.34
CA CYS A 613 15.44 -47.27 -34.24
C CYS A 613 14.11 -48.03 -34.33
N GLY A 614 13.96 -48.94 -35.30
CA GLY A 614 12.69 -49.60 -35.59
C GLY A 614 11.60 -48.61 -36.03
N LEU A 615 10.35 -49.09 -36.09
CA LEU A 615 9.19 -48.24 -36.33
C LEU A 615 9.05 -47.22 -35.17
N PRO A 616 8.70 -45.95 -35.43
CA PRO A 616 8.45 -44.98 -34.36
C PRO A 616 7.39 -45.48 -33.37
N PRO A 617 7.56 -45.26 -32.04
CA PRO A 617 6.60 -45.74 -31.05
C PRO A 617 5.19 -45.18 -31.32
N PRO A 618 4.13 -46.01 -31.33
CA PRO A 618 2.77 -45.53 -31.53
C PRO A 618 2.29 -44.73 -30.32
N VAL A 619 1.73 -43.54 -30.55
CA VAL A 619 1.16 -42.67 -29.51
C VAL A 619 -0.35 -42.86 -29.48
N LYS A 620 -0.92 -43.03 -28.28
CA LYS A 620 -2.36 -43.21 -28.11
C LYS A 620 -3.09 -41.91 -28.49
N HIS A 621 -4.16 -42.02 -29.28
CA HIS A 621 -4.87 -40.87 -29.87
C HIS A 621 -3.99 -40.00 -30.80
N ALA A 622 -3.04 -40.60 -31.53
CA ALA A 622 -2.27 -39.92 -32.58
C ALA A 622 -1.96 -40.83 -33.77
N GLU A 623 -1.85 -40.22 -34.95
CA GLU A 623 -1.26 -40.83 -36.14
C GLU A 623 0.21 -40.42 -36.28
N VAL A 624 1.06 -41.29 -36.87
CA VAL A 624 2.49 -41.05 -37.03
C VAL A 624 2.93 -41.21 -38.49
N GLN A 625 3.72 -40.25 -38.99
CA GLN A 625 4.29 -40.25 -40.34
C GLN A 625 5.82 -40.14 -40.30
N PHE A 626 6.51 -41.01 -41.03
CA PHE A 626 7.97 -41.06 -41.13
C PHE A 626 8.38 -41.74 -42.44
N SER A 627 9.58 -41.45 -42.95
CA SER A 627 10.07 -41.99 -44.23
C SER A 627 11.20 -43.01 -44.10
N SER A 628 11.88 -43.07 -42.95
CA SER A 628 12.96 -44.03 -42.65
C SER A 628 13.16 -44.21 -41.14
N THR A 629 13.94 -45.22 -40.77
CA THR A 629 14.18 -45.66 -39.37
C THR A 629 15.67 -45.68 -39.01
N THR A 630 16.53 -45.07 -39.83
CA THR A 630 17.98 -44.95 -39.59
C THR A 630 18.30 -43.73 -38.70
N PRO A 631 19.43 -43.73 -37.97
CA PRO A 631 19.85 -42.58 -37.17
C PRO A 631 19.84 -41.26 -37.94
N GLY A 632 19.18 -40.24 -37.37
CA GLY A 632 18.91 -38.94 -38.00
C GLY A 632 17.52 -38.81 -38.65
N SER A 633 16.78 -39.91 -38.82
CA SER A 633 15.40 -39.88 -39.34
C SER A 633 14.44 -39.19 -38.36
N MET A 634 13.38 -38.57 -38.90
CA MET A 634 12.35 -37.86 -38.12
C MET A 634 10.96 -38.48 -38.35
N ALA A 635 10.20 -38.63 -37.26
CA ALA A 635 8.84 -39.12 -37.24
C ALA A 635 7.92 -38.06 -36.64
N VAL A 636 6.89 -37.65 -37.38
CA VAL A 636 5.96 -36.58 -37.01
C VAL A 636 4.64 -37.19 -36.53
N TYR A 637 4.12 -36.69 -35.42
CA TYR A 637 2.93 -37.19 -34.73
C TYR A 637 1.81 -36.14 -34.76
N MET A 638 0.60 -36.58 -35.13
CA MET A 638 -0.60 -35.74 -35.23
C MET A 638 -1.68 -36.30 -34.30
N CYS A 639 -2.02 -35.58 -33.24
CA CYS A 639 -3.10 -36.00 -32.33
C CYS A 639 -4.46 -36.03 -33.04
N HIS A 640 -5.32 -36.96 -32.64
CA HIS A 640 -6.71 -37.03 -33.09
C HIS A 640 -7.51 -35.82 -32.56
N SER A 641 -8.62 -35.47 -33.21
CA SER A 641 -9.50 -34.38 -32.78
C SER A 641 -9.95 -34.55 -31.32
N GLY A 642 -9.88 -33.48 -30.52
CA GLY A 642 -10.17 -33.53 -29.09
C GLY A 642 -8.95 -33.84 -28.20
N PHE A 643 -7.76 -34.04 -28.79
CA PHE A 643 -6.51 -34.29 -28.08
C PHE A 643 -5.40 -33.34 -28.53
N THR A 644 -4.51 -32.94 -27.62
CA THR A 644 -3.41 -31.98 -27.88
C THR A 644 -2.06 -32.49 -27.37
N SER A 645 -0.97 -32.07 -28.01
CA SER A 645 0.38 -32.60 -27.74
C SER A 645 1.12 -31.87 -26.63
N MET A 646 1.57 -32.63 -25.62
CA MET A 646 2.40 -32.14 -24.52
C MET A 646 3.65 -33.04 -24.33
N PRO A 647 4.87 -32.45 -24.23
CA PRO A 647 5.23 -31.08 -24.62
C PRO A 647 5.01 -30.86 -26.13
N ARG A 648 5.07 -29.60 -26.60
CA ARG A 648 4.86 -29.18 -28.02
C ARG A 648 5.83 -29.79 -29.08
N ALA A 649 6.57 -30.84 -28.76
CA ALA A 649 7.40 -31.57 -29.71
C ALA A 649 6.54 -32.57 -30.51
N THR A 650 5.94 -32.12 -31.62
CA THR A 650 5.17 -32.97 -32.55
C THR A 650 6.03 -33.95 -33.34
N GLN A 651 7.31 -34.13 -32.99
CA GLN A 651 8.28 -34.88 -33.77
C GLN A 651 9.27 -35.61 -32.86
N SER A 652 9.57 -36.87 -33.21
CA SER A 652 10.66 -37.66 -32.62
C SER A 652 11.77 -37.88 -33.65
N ILE A 653 13.01 -37.95 -33.20
CA ILE A 653 14.22 -38.13 -34.01
C ILE A 653 14.90 -39.44 -33.59
N CYS A 654 15.29 -40.27 -34.55
CA CYS A 654 16.03 -41.51 -34.33
C CYS A 654 17.49 -41.19 -33.95
N GLY A 655 17.91 -41.57 -32.75
CA GLY A 655 19.25 -41.30 -32.23
C GLY A 655 20.32 -42.28 -32.72
N ILE A 656 21.59 -41.88 -32.61
CA ILE A 656 22.77 -42.72 -32.97
C ILE A 656 22.96 -43.97 -32.09
N GLN A 657 22.21 -44.07 -30.98
CA GLN A 657 22.17 -45.25 -30.12
C GLN A 657 21.07 -46.25 -30.56
N GLY A 658 20.25 -45.91 -31.57
CA GLY A 658 19.17 -46.75 -32.06
C GLY A 658 17.86 -46.64 -31.28
N ASP A 659 17.65 -45.55 -30.56
CA ASP A 659 16.38 -45.22 -29.90
C ASP A 659 15.75 -43.96 -30.52
N TRP A 660 14.44 -43.97 -30.70
CA TRP A 660 13.67 -42.74 -30.97
C TRP A 660 13.65 -41.86 -29.73
N SER A 661 13.84 -40.54 -29.90
CA SER A 661 13.62 -39.57 -28.81
C SER A 661 12.17 -39.64 -28.28
N GLN A 662 11.90 -39.07 -27.11
CA GLN A 662 10.55 -39.14 -26.52
C GLN A 662 9.48 -38.58 -27.47
N PRO A 663 8.50 -39.39 -27.91
CA PRO A 663 7.39 -38.91 -28.73
C PRO A 663 6.42 -38.09 -27.86
N PRO A 664 5.60 -37.21 -28.47
CA PRO A 664 4.61 -36.42 -27.73
C PRO A 664 3.55 -37.31 -27.08
N ILE A 665 2.98 -36.83 -25.98
CA ILE A 665 1.78 -37.42 -25.37
C ILE A 665 0.58 -36.59 -25.84
N CYS A 666 -0.44 -37.25 -26.38
CA CYS A 666 -1.70 -36.61 -26.74
C CYS A 666 -2.68 -36.72 -25.57
N GLU A 667 -2.90 -35.61 -24.87
CA GLU A 667 -3.83 -35.50 -23.75
C GLU A 667 -5.17 -34.93 -24.20
N GLU A 668 -6.26 -35.35 -23.55
CA GLU A 668 -7.62 -34.87 -23.86
C GLU A 668 -7.72 -33.36 -23.59
N ILE A 669 -8.33 -32.63 -24.51
CA ILE A 669 -8.65 -31.22 -24.32
C ILE A 669 -9.80 -31.15 -23.30
N ASN A 670 -9.66 -30.27 -22.30
CA ASN A 670 -10.75 -29.97 -21.38
C ASN A 670 -11.36 -28.62 -21.77
N GLU A 671 -12.41 -28.65 -22.58
CA GLU A 671 -13.11 -27.48 -23.07
C GLU A 671 -13.78 -26.67 -21.94
N CYS A 672 -14.14 -27.30 -20.81
CA CYS A 672 -14.71 -26.60 -19.65
C CYS A 672 -13.75 -25.61 -18.98
N LEU A 673 -12.43 -25.74 -19.17
CA LEU A 673 -11.44 -24.73 -18.72
C LEU A 673 -11.61 -23.36 -19.40
N SER A 674 -12.37 -23.29 -20.51
CA SER A 674 -12.73 -22.04 -21.18
C SER A 674 -13.94 -21.31 -20.57
N GLN A 675 -14.56 -21.88 -19.53
CA GLN A 675 -15.84 -21.42 -18.95
C GLN A 675 -16.92 -21.17 -20.01
N PRO A 676 -17.31 -22.21 -20.79
CA PRO A 676 -18.20 -22.01 -21.91
C PRO A 676 -19.67 -21.83 -21.49
N CYS A 677 -20.08 -22.29 -20.32
CA CYS A 677 -21.45 -22.13 -19.82
C CYS A 677 -21.63 -20.71 -19.25
N LEU A 678 -22.73 -20.05 -19.64
CA LEU A 678 -23.09 -18.70 -19.22
C LEU A 678 -24.10 -18.76 -18.07
N ASN A 679 -24.40 -17.60 -17.46
CA ASN A 679 -25.50 -17.43 -16.50
C ASN A 679 -25.51 -18.45 -15.35
N GLY A 680 -24.34 -18.72 -14.75
CA GLY A 680 -24.18 -19.62 -13.60
C GLY A 680 -23.99 -21.10 -13.94
N GLY A 681 -24.48 -21.55 -15.10
CA GLY A 681 -24.56 -22.97 -15.48
C GLY A 681 -23.26 -23.78 -15.34
N THR A 682 -23.40 -25.02 -14.88
CA THR A 682 -22.29 -25.94 -14.59
C THR A 682 -21.80 -26.66 -15.86
N CYS A 683 -20.48 -26.74 -16.05
CA CYS A 683 -19.86 -27.35 -17.23
C CYS A 683 -19.36 -28.78 -16.96
N GLY A 684 -19.89 -29.75 -17.71
CA GLY A 684 -19.38 -31.12 -17.79
C GLY A 684 -18.49 -31.34 -19.02
N ASN A 685 -17.26 -31.81 -18.81
CA ASN A 685 -16.32 -32.09 -19.91
C ASN A 685 -16.67 -33.42 -20.61
N GLN A 686 -16.56 -33.45 -21.94
CA GLN A 686 -16.75 -34.63 -22.77
C GLN A 686 -15.60 -34.74 -23.78
N VAL A 687 -15.36 -35.92 -24.35
CA VAL A 687 -14.20 -36.12 -25.23
C VAL A 687 -14.33 -35.27 -26.50
N GLY A 688 -13.59 -34.15 -26.57
CA GLY A 688 -13.63 -33.19 -27.68
C GLY A 688 -14.88 -32.30 -27.73
N SER A 689 -15.59 -32.14 -26.60
CA SER A 689 -16.79 -31.29 -26.48
C SER A 689 -17.13 -30.98 -25.01
N TYR A 690 -18.10 -30.11 -24.77
CA TYR A 690 -18.60 -29.83 -23.43
C TYR A 690 -20.12 -29.83 -23.42
N GLN A 691 -20.70 -30.13 -22.27
CA GLN A 691 -22.12 -30.00 -21.99
C GLN A 691 -22.33 -29.01 -20.85
N CYS A 692 -23.31 -28.12 -21.00
CA CYS A 692 -23.74 -27.22 -19.94
C CYS A 692 -25.03 -27.74 -19.31
N GLU A 693 -25.04 -27.84 -17.98
CA GLU A 693 -26.24 -27.97 -17.16
C GLU A 693 -26.59 -26.56 -16.68
N CYS A 694 -27.81 -26.11 -16.97
CA CYS A 694 -28.23 -24.74 -16.72
C CYS A 694 -28.95 -24.62 -15.38
N ASP A 695 -28.66 -23.54 -14.66
CA ASP A 695 -29.40 -23.18 -13.46
C ASP A 695 -30.86 -22.85 -13.82
N GLU A 696 -31.77 -22.97 -12.85
CA GLU A 696 -33.20 -22.68 -13.09
C GLU A 696 -33.39 -21.24 -13.58
N GLY A 697 -34.29 -21.06 -14.56
CA GLY A 697 -34.48 -19.80 -15.29
C GLY A 697 -33.66 -19.66 -16.58
N PHE A 698 -32.71 -20.56 -16.88
CA PHE A 698 -31.91 -20.49 -18.11
C PHE A 698 -31.96 -21.76 -18.97
N SER A 699 -31.76 -21.58 -20.27
CA SER A 699 -31.83 -22.63 -21.29
C SER A 699 -30.82 -22.44 -22.43
N GLY A 700 -30.75 -23.41 -23.33
CA GLY A 700 -29.82 -23.42 -24.46
C GLY A 700 -28.50 -24.15 -24.18
N ASN A 701 -27.75 -24.48 -25.23
CA ASN A 701 -26.55 -25.32 -25.16
C ASN A 701 -25.35 -24.70 -24.41
N ARG A 702 -25.42 -23.42 -24.07
CA ARG A 702 -24.48 -22.68 -23.23
C ARG A 702 -25.18 -21.91 -22.11
N CYS A 703 -26.44 -22.24 -21.80
CA CYS A 703 -27.28 -21.52 -20.83
C CYS A 703 -27.47 -20.03 -21.17
N GLN A 704 -27.40 -19.71 -22.47
CA GLN A 704 -27.41 -18.36 -23.01
C GLN A 704 -28.82 -17.76 -23.19
N THR A 705 -29.85 -18.60 -23.12
CA THR A 705 -31.23 -18.22 -23.43
C THR A 705 -32.02 -18.13 -22.14
N ASP A 706 -32.42 -16.92 -21.79
CA ASP A 706 -33.38 -16.63 -20.73
C ASP A 706 -34.68 -17.43 -20.94
N ILE A 707 -35.19 -18.05 -19.88
CA ILE A 707 -36.56 -18.56 -19.85
C ILE A 707 -37.44 -17.40 -19.39
N ASN A 708 -38.62 -17.24 -20.00
CA ASN A 708 -39.59 -16.23 -19.58
C ASN A 708 -40.64 -16.88 -18.67
N GLU A 709 -40.45 -16.81 -17.35
CA GLU A 709 -41.38 -17.41 -16.40
C GLU A 709 -42.75 -16.71 -16.39
N CYS A 710 -42.82 -15.43 -16.79
CA CYS A 710 -44.08 -14.69 -16.85
C CYS A 710 -45.11 -15.30 -17.81
N LEU A 711 -44.68 -16.08 -18.82
CA LEU A 711 -45.58 -16.87 -19.68
C LEU A 711 -46.37 -17.95 -18.92
N SER A 712 -45.93 -18.35 -17.73
CA SER A 712 -46.66 -19.31 -16.87
C SER A 712 -47.79 -18.66 -16.04
N GLY A 713 -47.84 -17.33 -16.00
CA GLY A 713 -48.81 -16.55 -15.19
C GLY A 713 -48.62 -16.70 -13.66
N PRO A 714 -47.42 -16.52 -13.10
CA PRO A 714 -47.13 -16.88 -11.71
C PRO A 714 -47.62 -15.88 -10.65
N CYS A 715 -48.00 -14.66 -11.04
CA CYS A 715 -48.42 -13.60 -10.10
C CYS A 715 -49.91 -13.68 -9.79
N GLU A 716 -50.25 -13.89 -8.52
CA GLU A 716 -51.62 -13.99 -8.02
C GLU A 716 -52.25 -12.62 -7.72
N HIS A 717 -53.53 -12.61 -7.33
CA HIS A 717 -54.28 -11.43 -6.88
C HIS A 717 -54.23 -10.19 -7.81
N GLY A 718 -54.09 -10.44 -9.12
CA GLY A 718 -54.02 -9.38 -10.15
C GLY A 718 -52.68 -8.66 -10.23
N GLY A 719 -51.62 -9.20 -9.60
CA GLY A 719 -50.26 -8.70 -9.75
C GLY A 719 -49.77 -8.77 -11.20
N THR A 720 -48.91 -7.84 -11.59
CA THR A 720 -48.36 -7.78 -12.96
C THR A 720 -46.97 -8.39 -12.98
N CYS A 721 -46.73 -9.38 -13.85
CA CYS A 721 -45.44 -10.05 -13.96
C CYS A 721 -44.47 -9.26 -14.85
N GLU A 722 -43.25 -9.05 -14.38
CA GLU A 722 -42.12 -8.54 -15.14
C GLU A 722 -41.01 -9.60 -15.24
N ASP A 723 -40.55 -9.83 -16.47
CA ASP A 723 -39.54 -10.81 -16.83
C ASP A 723 -38.14 -10.29 -16.45
N GLN A 724 -37.32 -11.11 -15.79
CA GLN A 724 -35.96 -10.75 -15.39
C GLN A 724 -34.97 -11.86 -15.77
N PRO A 725 -33.67 -11.55 -15.95
CA PRO A 725 -32.70 -12.59 -16.30
C PRO A 725 -32.64 -13.73 -15.27
N GLY A 726 -33.12 -14.92 -15.67
CA GLY A 726 -33.22 -16.13 -14.86
C GLY A 726 -34.32 -16.13 -13.78
N SER A 727 -35.28 -15.21 -13.81
CA SER A 727 -36.34 -15.11 -12.80
C SER A 727 -37.47 -14.17 -13.20
N TYR A 728 -38.48 -14.00 -12.34
CA TYR A 728 -39.54 -13.01 -12.55
C TYR A 728 -39.81 -12.19 -11.29
N LEU A 729 -40.34 -10.99 -11.50
CA LEU A 729 -40.79 -10.10 -10.45
C LEU A 729 -42.30 -9.85 -10.56
N CYS A 730 -43.04 -10.15 -9.50
CA CYS A 730 -44.45 -9.82 -9.41
C CYS A 730 -44.68 -8.43 -8.77
N HIS A 731 -45.25 -7.51 -9.54
CA HIS A 731 -45.72 -6.21 -9.05
C HIS A 731 -47.10 -6.36 -8.43
N CYS A 732 -47.16 -6.42 -7.10
CA CYS A 732 -48.38 -6.73 -6.36
C CYS A 732 -49.40 -5.59 -6.27
N SER A 733 -50.68 -5.96 -6.35
CA SER A 733 -51.83 -5.10 -6.05
C SER A 733 -51.80 -4.54 -4.62
N GLN A 734 -52.31 -3.32 -4.40
CA GLN A 734 -52.34 -2.71 -3.06
C GLN A 734 -53.00 -3.63 -2.01
N GLY A 735 -52.28 -3.88 -0.92
CA GLY A 735 -52.70 -4.75 0.19
C GLY A 735 -52.07 -6.15 0.18
N PHE A 736 -51.39 -6.52 -0.90
CA PHE A 736 -50.74 -7.83 -1.07
C PHE A 736 -49.21 -7.69 -1.19
N LYS A 737 -48.50 -8.68 -0.64
CA LYS A 737 -47.04 -8.85 -0.62
C LYS A 737 -46.73 -10.33 -0.85
N GLY A 738 -45.49 -10.68 -1.16
CA GLY A 738 -45.04 -12.05 -1.38
C GLY A 738 -44.23 -12.15 -2.66
N HIS A 739 -43.65 -13.32 -2.95
CA HIS A 739 -42.93 -13.50 -4.22
C HIS A 739 -43.90 -13.53 -5.41
N ASN A 740 -45.10 -14.09 -5.18
CA ASN A 740 -46.17 -14.28 -6.14
C ASN A 740 -47.42 -13.46 -5.77
N CYS A 741 -47.30 -12.50 -4.84
CA CYS A 741 -48.41 -11.69 -4.29
C CYS A 741 -49.43 -12.48 -3.46
N GLU A 742 -48.95 -13.47 -2.71
CA GLU A 742 -49.74 -14.45 -1.95
C GLU A 742 -50.14 -14.04 -0.51
N ILE A 743 -49.62 -12.93 0.03
CA ILE A 743 -49.73 -12.54 1.46
C ILE A 743 -50.50 -11.22 1.63
N GLU A 744 -51.59 -11.20 2.41
CA GLU A 744 -52.29 -9.95 2.81
C GLU A 744 -51.57 -9.22 3.98
N GLN A 745 -51.45 -7.89 3.95
CA GLN A 745 -50.71 -7.10 4.96
C GLN A 745 -51.53 -6.00 5.68
N HIS A 746 -51.33 -5.84 7.00
CA HIS A 746 -51.89 -4.75 7.83
C HIS A 746 -50.85 -3.66 8.18
N GLY A 747 -51.33 -2.44 8.49
CA GLY A 747 -50.63 -1.20 8.10
C GLY A 747 -49.63 -0.52 9.06
N CYS A 748 -49.63 -0.74 10.38
CA CYS A 748 -48.67 -0.05 11.30
C CYS A 748 -47.56 -0.95 11.86
N GLU A 749 -47.56 -2.26 11.60
CA GLU A 749 -46.55 -3.20 12.15
C GLU A 749 -45.14 -3.01 11.54
N SER A 750 -45.03 -2.33 10.41
CA SER A 750 -43.78 -2.01 9.72
C SER A 750 -43.11 -0.71 10.19
N ASN A 751 -43.61 -0.05 11.25
CA ASN A 751 -43.16 1.27 11.72
C ASN A 751 -42.96 2.32 10.58
N PRO A 752 -43.96 2.55 9.71
CA PRO A 752 -43.77 3.30 8.46
C PRO A 752 -43.65 4.83 8.61
N CYS A 753 -43.57 5.37 9.84
CA CYS A 753 -43.50 6.81 10.09
C CYS A 753 -42.08 7.24 10.50
N LEU A 754 -41.46 8.07 9.67
CA LEU A 754 -40.09 8.54 9.86
C LEU A 754 -40.03 9.83 10.71
N ASN A 755 -38.82 10.25 11.06
CA ASN A 755 -38.54 11.51 11.78
C ASN A 755 -39.33 11.71 13.10
N GLY A 756 -39.72 10.63 13.76
CA GLY A 756 -40.50 10.67 15.00
C GLY A 756 -41.99 11.00 14.82
N GLY A 757 -42.54 10.79 13.62
CA GLY A 757 -43.98 10.85 13.37
C GLY A 757 -44.74 9.67 14.01
N VAL A 758 -46.03 9.88 14.34
CA VAL A 758 -46.84 8.89 15.08
C VAL A 758 -47.78 8.13 14.14
N CYS A 759 -47.65 6.80 14.07
CA CYS A 759 -48.53 5.92 13.26
C CYS A 759 -49.92 5.77 13.90
N ARG A 760 -50.98 5.87 13.10
CA ARG A 760 -52.35 5.48 13.48
C ARG A 760 -52.95 4.56 12.41
N GLY A 761 -53.33 3.36 12.81
CA GLY A 761 -53.92 2.36 11.91
C GLY A 761 -55.43 2.54 11.72
N TYR A 762 -55.91 2.44 10.49
CA TYR A 762 -57.33 2.44 10.12
C TYR A 762 -57.63 1.32 9.13
N ARG A 763 -58.24 0.22 9.61
CA ARG A 763 -58.87 -0.87 8.83
C ARG A 763 -58.31 -1.06 7.40
N ARG A 764 -57.08 -1.59 7.30
CA ARG A 764 -56.27 -1.84 6.07
C ARG A 764 -55.43 -0.68 5.52
N ASN A 765 -55.28 0.45 6.22
CA ASN A 765 -54.27 1.47 5.90
C ASN A 765 -53.68 2.14 7.15
N TYR A 766 -52.62 2.95 7.00
CA TYR A 766 -52.01 3.72 8.09
C TYR A 766 -51.96 5.23 7.79
N LEU A 767 -51.88 6.03 8.84
CA LEU A 767 -51.74 7.49 8.77
C LEU A 767 -50.63 7.94 9.73
N CYS A 768 -49.57 8.54 9.18
CA CYS A 768 -48.52 9.16 9.98
C CYS A 768 -48.90 10.62 10.33
N VAL A 769 -48.84 10.96 11.62
CA VAL A 769 -49.01 12.34 12.10
C VAL A 769 -47.62 12.93 12.35
N CYS A 770 -47.27 13.95 11.56
CA CYS A 770 -45.92 14.52 11.54
C CYS A 770 -45.71 15.61 12.58
N LYS A 771 -44.46 15.80 12.97
CA LYS A 771 -43.99 16.82 13.91
C LYS A 771 -43.63 18.09 13.12
N ASP A 772 -43.74 19.27 13.75
CA ASP A 772 -43.53 20.56 13.07
C ASP A 772 -42.21 20.62 12.27
N GLY A 773 -42.30 21.09 11.02
CA GLY A 773 -41.20 21.13 10.05
C GLY A 773 -41.09 19.91 9.12
N PHE A 774 -41.85 18.84 9.38
CA PHE A 774 -41.91 17.62 8.56
C PHE A 774 -43.31 17.39 7.98
N PHE A 775 -43.37 16.94 6.73
CA PHE A 775 -44.60 16.61 6.01
C PHE A 775 -44.41 15.40 5.10
N GLY A 776 -45.45 15.01 4.36
CA GLY A 776 -45.49 13.76 3.60
C GLY A 776 -46.24 12.65 4.33
N ASP A 777 -46.63 11.62 3.60
CA ASP A 777 -47.42 10.47 4.07
C ASP A 777 -46.69 9.57 5.07
N GLN A 778 -45.36 9.62 5.09
CA GLN A 778 -44.48 8.95 6.07
C GLN A 778 -43.68 9.94 6.93
N CYS A 779 -44.00 11.24 6.90
CA CYS A 779 -43.22 12.31 7.56
C CYS A 779 -41.76 12.41 7.08
N GLN A 780 -41.51 11.98 5.84
CA GLN A 780 -40.20 11.87 5.21
C GLN A 780 -39.71 13.17 4.57
N MET A 781 -40.61 14.13 4.30
CA MET A 781 -40.27 15.38 3.61
C MET A 781 -40.03 16.51 4.61
N LEU A 782 -38.95 17.25 4.41
CA LEU A 782 -38.61 18.43 5.20
C LEU A 782 -39.13 19.69 4.48
N GLU A 783 -39.78 20.62 5.19
CA GLU A 783 -40.42 21.80 4.59
C GLU A 783 -39.44 22.74 3.82
N ASN A 784 -38.13 22.58 4.04
CA ASN A 784 -37.08 23.22 3.24
C ASN A 784 -35.93 22.25 2.90
N PRO A 785 -35.85 21.71 1.66
CA PRO A 785 -34.79 20.78 1.25
C PRO A 785 -33.37 21.34 1.35
N CYS A 786 -33.19 22.67 1.31
CA CYS A 786 -31.87 23.29 1.34
C CYS A 786 -31.14 23.15 2.70
N VAL A 787 -31.81 22.68 3.75
CA VAL A 787 -31.19 22.36 5.05
C VAL A 787 -30.19 21.19 4.92
N LEU A 788 -30.42 20.27 3.97
CA LEU A 788 -29.52 19.14 3.67
C LEU A 788 -28.30 19.54 2.83
N GLN A 789 -28.13 20.83 2.51
CA GLN A 789 -27.05 21.36 1.66
C GLN A 789 -26.83 20.59 0.33
N PRO A 790 -27.87 20.29 -0.48
CA PRO A 790 -27.73 19.43 -1.66
C PRO A 790 -26.74 19.96 -2.72
N CYS A 791 -26.54 21.29 -2.80
CA CYS A 791 -25.56 21.92 -3.70
C CYS A 791 -24.12 21.93 -3.14
N GLY A 792 -23.91 21.35 -1.96
CA GLY A 792 -22.70 21.46 -1.14
C GLY A 792 -22.24 22.91 -0.89
N ASN A 793 -20.96 23.07 -0.58
CA ASN A 793 -20.29 24.38 -0.56
C ASN A 793 -20.02 24.94 -1.98
N ARG A 794 -20.32 24.16 -3.03
CA ARG A 794 -20.04 24.45 -4.46
C ARG A 794 -21.16 25.25 -5.14
N GLY A 795 -22.34 25.38 -4.52
CA GLY A 795 -23.46 26.16 -5.03
C GLY A 795 -24.24 26.93 -3.95
N LEU A 796 -25.28 27.65 -4.37
CA LEU A 796 -26.29 28.24 -3.50
C LEU A 796 -27.64 27.57 -3.76
N CYS A 797 -28.16 26.86 -2.76
CA CYS A 797 -29.47 26.23 -2.83
C CYS A 797 -30.60 27.25 -2.69
N ARG A 798 -31.63 27.12 -3.51
CA ARG A 798 -32.91 27.83 -3.35
C ARG A 798 -34.07 26.84 -3.46
N SER A 799 -34.94 26.83 -2.45
CA SER A 799 -36.17 26.03 -2.45
C SER A 799 -37.39 26.86 -2.85
N ASP A 800 -38.38 26.20 -3.44
CA ASP A 800 -39.72 26.75 -3.67
C ASP A 800 -40.70 26.37 -2.55
N LYS A 801 -41.89 26.99 -2.53
CA LYS A 801 -42.95 26.70 -1.55
C LYS A 801 -43.67 25.36 -1.78
N ARG A 802 -43.15 24.49 -2.64
CA ARG A 802 -43.69 23.15 -2.95
C ARG A 802 -42.70 22.03 -2.61
N GLY A 803 -41.53 22.36 -2.05
CA GLY A 803 -40.51 21.39 -1.67
C GLY A 803 -39.54 21.03 -2.81
N ASN A 804 -39.54 21.73 -3.95
CA ASN A 804 -38.48 21.59 -4.95
C ASN A 804 -37.30 22.48 -4.57
N TYR A 805 -36.08 22.10 -4.96
CA TYR A 805 -34.90 22.94 -4.87
C TYR A 805 -34.19 23.08 -6.22
N ASN A 806 -33.42 24.16 -6.36
CA ASN A 806 -32.56 24.42 -7.50
C ASN A 806 -31.21 24.97 -7.00
N CYS A 807 -30.11 24.53 -7.61
CA CYS A 807 -28.77 24.92 -7.26
C CYS A 807 -28.22 25.97 -8.24
N VAL A 808 -27.81 27.12 -7.70
CA VAL A 808 -27.04 28.12 -8.46
C VAL A 808 -25.56 27.87 -8.19
N CYS A 809 -24.86 27.24 -9.13
CA CYS A 809 -23.47 26.86 -8.94
C CYS A 809 -22.53 28.06 -8.86
N ARG A 810 -21.50 27.94 -8.02
CA ARG A 810 -20.40 28.91 -7.96
C ARG A 810 -19.46 28.70 -9.15
N VAL A 811 -18.68 29.73 -9.47
CA VAL A 811 -17.74 29.73 -10.60
C VAL A 811 -16.81 28.52 -10.49
N GLY A 812 -16.69 27.75 -11.57
CA GLY A 812 -15.91 26.50 -11.62
C GLY A 812 -16.71 25.21 -11.44
N HIS A 813 -18.02 25.28 -11.20
CA HIS A 813 -18.88 24.09 -11.04
C HIS A 813 -20.11 24.13 -11.95
N THR A 814 -20.61 22.95 -12.33
CA THR A 814 -21.78 22.73 -13.19
C THR A 814 -22.50 21.43 -12.79
N GLY A 815 -23.60 21.11 -13.44
CA GLY A 815 -24.49 20.01 -13.05
C GLY A 815 -25.75 20.50 -12.33
N LYS A 816 -26.64 19.57 -11.95
CA LYS A 816 -27.93 19.89 -11.32
C LYS A 816 -27.77 20.26 -9.85
N ASP A 817 -26.79 19.65 -9.19
CA ASP A 817 -26.47 19.77 -7.78
C ASP A 817 -25.06 20.35 -7.57
N CYS A 818 -24.48 20.95 -8.63
CA CYS A 818 -23.11 21.49 -8.69
C CYS A 818 -22.02 20.44 -8.47
N GLU A 819 -22.31 19.22 -8.91
CA GLU A 819 -21.54 17.99 -8.69
C GLU A 819 -20.39 17.80 -9.69
N LYS A 820 -20.34 18.57 -10.78
CA LYS A 820 -19.31 18.46 -11.84
C LYS A 820 -18.42 19.69 -11.86
N ASP A 821 -17.12 19.47 -11.99
CA ASP A 821 -16.15 20.56 -12.07
C ASP A 821 -16.00 21.04 -13.52
N LEU A 822 -16.17 22.34 -13.73
CA LEU A 822 -16.01 23.00 -15.03
C LEU A 822 -14.54 23.41 -15.17
N LEU A 823 -13.75 22.54 -15.82
CA LEU A 823 -12.31 22.73 -15.95
C LEU A 823 -11.97 24.06 -16.66
N PRO A 824 -10.91 24.78 -16.21
CA PRO A 824 -10.46 26.00 -16.88
C PRO A 824 -9.92 25.67 -18.29
N PRO A 825 -9.97 26.62 -19.23
CA PRO A 825 -9.37 26.41 -20.55
C PRO A 825 -7.87 26.15 -20.42
N SER A 826 -7.38 25.12 -21.13
CA SER A 826 -5.96 24.79 -21.18
C SER A 826 -5.16 25.85 -21.93
N GLY A 827 -3.83 25.80 -21.78
CA GLY A 827 -2.93 26.64 -22.56
C GLY A 827 -3.02 28.13 -22.25
N LEU A 828 -3.56 28.56 -21.10
CA LEU A 828 -3.59 29.97 -20.72
C LEU A 828 -2.17 30.54 -20.58
N HIS A 829 -1.81 31.47 -21.45
CA HIS A 829 -0.52 32.15 -21.45
C HIS A 829 -0.68 33.66 -21.71
N VAL A 830 0.29 34.42 -21.21
CA VAL A 830 0.44 35.84 -21.53
C VAL A 830 1.16 35.94 -22.87
N LEU A 831 0.50 36.49 -23.88
CA LEU A 831 1.05 36.68 -25.22
C LEU A 831 1.88 37.97 -25.31
N ARG A 832 1.48 39.02 -24.59
CA ARG A 832 2.11 40.35 -24.62
C ARG A 832 1.85 41.12 -23.33
N VAL A 833 2.85 41.84 -22.84
CA VAL A 833 2.76 42.78 -21.71
C VAL A 833 3.24 44.15 -22.19
N GLU A 834 2.38 45.15 -22.09
CA GLU A 834 2.68 46.56 -22.38
C GLU A 834 2.62 47.37 -21.08
N GLU A 835 2.91 48.67 -21.17
CA GLU A 835 2.91 49.58 -20.00
C GLU A 835 1.59 49.57 -19.23
N ASN A 836 0.43 49.44 -19.89
CA ASN A 836 -0.91 49.48 -19.28
C ASN A 836 -1.91 48.46 -19.86
N GLU A 837 -1.45 47.53 -20.70
CA GLU A 837 -2.26 46.47 -21.32
C GLU A 837 -1.57 45.11 -21.23
N VAL A 838 -2.33 44.03 -21.08
CA VAL A 838 -1.82 42.65 -21.09
C VAL A 838 -2.73 41.78 -21.94
N GLU A 839 -2.14 41.05 -22.88
CA GLU A 839 -2.84 40.17 -23.80
C GLU A 839 -2.70 38.72 -23.35
N LEU A 840 -3.84 38.07 -23.12
CA LEU A 840 -3.97 36.68 -22.70
C LEU A 840 -4.47 35.83 -23.88
N ARG A 841 -4.04 34.58 -23.94
CA ARG A 841 -4.50 33.59 -24.91
C ARG A 841 -4.64 32.22 -24.26
N TRP A 842 -5.63 31.43 -24.67
CA TRP A 842 -5.87 30.06 -24.21
C TRP A 842 -6.30 29.17 -25.39
N ASP A 843 -6.37 27.86 -25.17
CA ASP A 843 -6.76 26.89 -26.19
C ASP A 843 -8.28 26.95 -26.47
N GLN A 844 -8.70 26.68 -27.70
CA GLN A 844 -10.12 26.54 -28.02
C GLN A 844 -10.64 25.18 -27.55
N PRO A 845 -11.77 25.11 -26.83
CA PRO A 845 -12.34 23.85 -26.38
C PRO A 845 -12.93 23.04 -27.53
N GLU A 846 -12.76 21.71 -27.46
CA GLU A 846 -13.20 20.78 -28.50
C GLU A 846 -14.73 20.77 -28.71
N PRO A 847 -15.21 20.52 -29.94
CA PRO A 847 -16.62 20.72 -30.30
C PRO A 847 -17.61 19.77 -29.61
N GLU A 848 -17.16 18.63 -29.07
CA GLU A 848 -18.03 17.69 -28.35
C GLU A 848 -18.38 18.18 -26.93
N HIS A 849 -17.59 19.09 -26.34
CA HIS A 849 -17.83 19.69 -25.02
C HIS A 849 -18.68 20.97 -25.09
N SER A 850 -19.88 20.86 -25.67
CA SER A 850 -20.75 22.01 -26.00
C SER A 850 -21.52 22.69 -24.84
N LEU A 851 -21.00 22.64 -23.60
CA LEU A 851 -21.70 23.11 -22.38
C LEU A 851 -21.32 24.53 -21.89
N ILE A 852 -20.32 25.20 -22.49
CA ILE A 852 -19.90 26.55 -22.05
C ILE A 852 -20.73 27.67 -22.69
N SER A 853 -21.14 28.66 -21.90
CA SER A 853 -21.86 29.85 -22.37
C SER A 853 -20.93 30.98 -22.82
N GLY A 854 -19.74 31.08 -22.24
CA GLY A 854 -18.74 32.11 -22.51
C GLY A 854 -17.55 32.00 -21.55
N PHE A 855 -16.55 32.88 -21.74
CA PHE A 855 -15.41 33.00 -20.84
C PHE A 855 -15.56 34.23 -19.94
N VAL A 856 -14.88 34.23 -18.79
CA VAL A 856 -14.87 35.36 -17.85
C VAL A 856 -13.45 35.61 -17.39
N VAL A 857 -12.86 36.74 -17.80
CA VAL A 857 -11.51 37.12 -17.40
C VAL A 857 -11.60 38.15 -16.28
N THR A 858 -11.14 37.76 -15.09
CA THR A 858 -11.14 38.61 -13.89
C THR A 858 -9.72 38.91 -13.45
N TYR A 859 -9.41 40.19 -13.22
CA TYR A 859 -8.08 40.67 -12.88
C TYR A 859 -8.13 41.82 -11.86
N ALA A 860 -7.19 41.82 -10.93
CA ALA A 860 -7.06 42.82 -9.88
C ALA A 860 -5.59 43.09 -9.56
N PRO A 861 -5.22 44.31 -9.13
CA PRO A 861 -3.95 44.53 -8.44
C PRO A 861 -3.92 43.73 -7.13
N LEU A 862 -2.78 43.10 -6.82
CA LEU A 862 -2.58 42.41 -5.54
C LEU A 862 -2.78 43.41 -4.38
N GLY A 863 -3.68 43.08 -3.44
CA GLY A 863 -4.04 43.93 -2.31
C GLY A 863 -5.16 44.95 -2.56
N TRP A 864 -5.75 45.02 -3.75
CA TRP A 864 -6.98 45.79 -4.01
C TRP A 864 -8.22 44.88 -4.00
N SER A 865 -9.27 45.32 -3.30
CA SER A 865 -10.49 44.53 -3.05
C SER A 865 -11.47 44.48 -4.23
N ASN A 866 -11.27 45.31 -5.25
CA ASN A 866 -12.21 45.48 -6.36
C ASN A 866 -11.61 44.92 -7.66
N PRO A 867 -11.85 43.64 -7.99
CA PRO A 867 -11.43 43.08 -9.27
C PRO A 867 -12.22 43.68 -10.43
N LYS A 868 -11.57 43.81 -11.58
CA LYS A 868 -12.22 44.11 -12.86
C LYS A 868 -12.50 42.78 -13.57
N THR A 869 -13.72 42.64 -14.09
CA THR A 869 -14.18 41.42 -14.76
C THR A 869 -14.71 41.76 -16.14
N ASP A 870 -14.12 41.15 -17.17
CA ASP A 870 -14.56 41.25 -18.56
C ASP A 870 -15.18 39.90 -18.98
N THR A 871 -16.44 39.91 -19.42
CA THR A 871 -17.15 38.74 -19.97
C THR A 871 -16.94 38.63 -21.48
N LEU A 872 -16.73 37.40 -21.96
CA LEU A 872 -16.26 37.06 -23.30
C LEU A 872 -17.14 35.96 -23.90
N GLU A 873 -17.25 35.93 -25.22
CA GLU A 873 -18.07 34.96 -25.94
C GLU A 873 -17.37 33.59 -26.05
N ARG A 874 -18.16 32.51 -26.14
CA ARG A 874 -17.71 31.11 -26.23
C ARG A 874 -16.62 30.84 -27.29
N GLN A 875 -16.57 31.63 -28.38
CA GLN A 875 -15.63 31.42 -29.49
C GLN A 875 -14.28 32.13 -29.30
N GLN A 876 -14.16 33.01 -28.31
CA GLN A 876 -12.95 33.77 -28.07
C GLN A 876 -11.89 32.91 -27.35
N SER A 877 -10.67 32.97 -27.86
CA SER A 877 -9.48 32.29 -27.31
C SER A 877 -8.36 33.27 -26.91
N SER A 878 -8.64 34.57 -26.92
CA SER A 878 -7.75 35.62 -26.42
C SER A 878 -8.52 36.82 -25.87
N HIS A 879 -7.88 37.59 -24.99
CA HIS A 879 -8.41 38.84 -24.44
C HIS A 879 -7.30 39.84 -24.14
N ILE A 880 -7.58 41.14 -24.29
CA ILE A 880 -6.66 42.22 -23.93
C ILE A 880 -7.21 42.93 -22.69
N MET A 881 -6.56 42.73 -21.55
CA MET A 881 -6.80 43.49 -20.32
C MET A 881 -6.28 44.92 -20.53
N ARG A 882 -7.14 45.93 -20.35
CA ARG A 882 -6.81 47.34 -20.60
C ARG A 882 -7.03 48.23 -19.39
N GLY A 883 -6.18 49.25 -19.24
CA GLY A 883 -6.26 50.26 -18.19
C GLY A 883 -5.66 49.79 -16.87
N LEU A 884 -4.59 49.00 -16.95
CA LEU A 884 -3.85 48.52 -15.79
C LEU A 884 -2.95 49.63 -15.20
N LEU A 885 -2.52 49.47 -13.94
CA LEU A 885 -1.53 50.37 -13.34
C LEU A 885 -0.20 50.27 -14.09
N PRO A 886 0.48 51.40 -14.39
CA PRO A 886 1.71 51.36 -15.17
C PRO A 886 2.82 50.55 -14.50
N GLY A 887 3.46 49.67 -15.26
CA GLY A 887 4.72 49.04 -14.86
C GLY A 887 5.88 50.04 -14.73
N PRO A 888 7.07 49.61 -14.27
CA PRO A 888 8.24 50.48 -14.29
C PRO A 888 8.53 50.96 -15.72
N PRO A 889 8.83 52.26 -15.94
CA PRO A 889 9.09 52.78 -17.27
C PRO A 889 10.29 52.06 -17.91
N ARG A 890 10.14 51.73 -19.19
CA ARG A 890 11.22 51.14 -20.00
C ARG A 890 12.40 52.11 -20.13
N VAL A 891 13.57 51.55 -20.41
CA VAL A 891 14.75 52.34 -20.75
C VAL A 891 14.62 52.90 -22.17
N GLU A 892 14.80 54.22 -22.30
CA GLU A 892 14.79 54.94 -23.57
C GLU A 892 16.21 55.36 -23.98
N HIS A 893 16.41 55.62 -25.27
CA HIS A 893 17.66 56.13 -25.83
C HIS A 893 18.92 55.31 -25.45
N LEU A 894 18.79 53.98 -25.37
CA LEU A 894 19.94 53.08 -25.21
C LEU A 894 20.89 53.23 -26.40
N GLN A 895 22.15 53.56 -26.12
CA GLN A 895 23.19 53.81 -27.11
C GLN A 895 24.50 53.13 -26.73
N VAL A 896 25.19 52.60 -27.73
CA VAL A 896 26.59 52.16 -27.63
C VAL A 896 27.48 53.34 -28.01
N GLY A 897 28.32 53.76 -27.06
CA GLY A 897 29.33 54.78 -27.24
C GLY A 897 30.62 54.22 -27.82
N ASN A 898 31.78 54.64 -27.26
CA ASN A 898 33.07 54.23 -27.79
C ASN A 898 33.35 52.73 -27.56
N VAL A 899 33.70 52.01 -28.63
CA VAL A 899 34.02 50.59 -28.62
C VAL A 899 35.49 50.37 -28.98
N SER A 900 36.23 49.71 -28.08
CA SER A 900 37.61 49.28 -28.29
C SER A 900 37.70 47.77 -28.59
N SER A 901 38.90 47.20 -28.54
CA SER A 901 39.10 45.75 -28.63
C SER A 901 38.77 45.00 -27.33
N SER A 902 38.56 45.70 -26.20
CA SER A 902 38.33 45.06 -24.89
C SER A 902 37.39 45.83 -23.95
N GLN A 903 36.82 46.94 -24.40
CA GLN A 903 35.93 47.80 -23.62
C GLN A 903 34.79 48.37 -24.48
N VAL A 904 33.65 48.62 -23.85
CA VAL A 904 32.49 49.33 -24.41
C VAL A 904 31.95 50.33 -23.40
N TRP A 905 31.43 51.45 -23.91
CA TRP A 905 30.64 52.41 -23.14
C TRP A 905 29.17 52.34 -23.57
N LEU A 906 28.27 52.35 -22.61
CA LEU A 906 26.81 52.30 -22.81
C LEU A 906 26.18 53.50 -22.09
N SER A 907 25.19 54.13 -22.73
CA SER A 907 24.42 55.24 -22.16
C SER A 907 22.93 55.08 -22.43
N TRP A 908 22.08 55.54 -21.52
CA TRP A 908 20.63 55.41 -21.61
C TRP A 908 19.90 56.44 -20.74
N LEU A 909 18.58 56.55 -20.91
CA LEU A 909 17.70 57.42 -20.11
C LEU A 909 16.54 56.62 -19.50
N VAL A 910 16.12 57.03 -18.30
CA VAL A 910 14.91 56.53 -17.62
C VAL A 910 14.04 57.72 -17.30
N GLN A 911 12.86 57.82 -17.91
CA GLN A 911 11.94 58.93 -17.63
C GLN A 911 11.25 58.75 -16.27
N ALA A 912 11.28 59.79 -15.43
CA ALA A 912 10.61 59.81 -14.14
C ALA A 912 9.10 60.06 -14.31
N ALA A 913 8.33 59.00 -14.59
CA ALA A 913 6.88 59.04 -14.57
C ALA A 913 6.36 59.20 -13.13
N ARG A 914 5.30 60.02 -12.93
CA ARG A 914 4.80 60.43 -11.60
C ARG A 914 4.30 59.32 -10.66
N HIS A 915 4.18 58.07 -11.14
CA HIS A 915 3.47 57.00 -10.41
C HIS A 915 4.19 55.63 -10.38
N ALA A 916 5.40 55.49 -10.92
CA ALA A 916 6.15 54.22 -10.91
C ALA A 916 7.59 54.43 -10.43
N ALA A 917 7.93 53.91 -9.24
CA ALA A 917 9.24 54.09 -8.62
C ALA A 917 10.22 53.01 -9.08
N VAL A 918 10.94 53.25 -10.18
CA VAL A 918 12.11 52.43 -10.52
C VAL A 918 13.03 52.39 -9.31
N SER A 919 13.45 51.19 -8.95
CA SER A 919 14.22 50.87 -7.76
C SER A 919 15.67 50.53 -8.10
N ARG A 920 15.89 49.83 -9.23
CA ARG A 920 17.21 49.45 -9.76
C ARG A 920 17.19 49.40 -11.29
N VAL A 921 18.37 49.49 -11.90
CA VAL A 921 18.59 49.24 -13.33
C VAL A 921 19.59 48.09 -13.47
N LEU A 922 19.27 47.07 -14.25
CA LEU A 922 20.17 45.94 -14.53
C LEU A 922 20.66 46.08 -15.97
N VAL A 923 21.98 46.09 -16.17
CA VAL A 923 22.61 46.17 -17.49
C VAL A 923 23.36 44.87 -17.74
N SER A 924 23.03 44.17 -18.81
CA SER A 924 23.60 42.87 -19.18
C SER A 924 24.29 42.93 -20.54
N LEU A 925 25.51 42.41 -20.63
CA LEU A 925 26.17 42.05 -21.88
C LEU A 925 26.09 40.54 -22.11
N LEU A 926 25.44 40.16 -23.21
CA LEU A 926 25.24 38.79 -23.67
C LEU A 926 26.24 38.49 -24.81
N PRO A 927 27.26 37.64 -24.58
CA PRO A 927 28.22 37.25 -25.61
C PRO A 927 27.60 36.36 -26.68
N ALA A 928 27.89 36.59 -27.96
CA ALA A 928 27.35 35.79 -29.06
C ALA A 928 27.96 34.38 -29.21
N ASP A 929 28.98 34.03 -28.42
CA ASP A 929 29.57 32.69 -28.35
C ASP A 929 28.89 31.80 -27.29
N GLY A 930 27.83 32.29 -26.63
CA GLY A 930 27.14 31.57 -25.56
C GLY A 930 27.87 31.57 -24.22
N SER A 931 28.99 32.29 -24.09
CA SER A 931 29.67 32.45 -22.80
C SER A 931 28.83 33.28 -21.80
N GLN A 932 29.15 33.17 -20.51
CA GLN A 932 28.32 33.71 -19.43
C GLN A 932 28.04 35.22 -19.58
N ALA A 933 26.75 35.59 -19.47
CA ALA A 933 26.30 36.96 -19.47
C ALA A 933 26.97 37.78 -18.35
N ARG A 934 27.39 39.01 -18.66
CA ARG A 934 27.96 39.94 -17.69
C ARG A 934 26.92 40.98 -17.30
N THR A 935 26.33 40.82 -16.12
CA THR A 935 25.28 41.70 -15.60
C THR A 935 25.79 42.55 -14.44
N THR A 936 25.53 43.86 -14.51
CA THR A 936 25.78 44.83 -13.44
C THR A 936 24.46 45.39 -12.94
N VAL A 937 24.27 45.42 -11.62
CA VAL A 937 23.12 46.08 -10.97
C VAL A 937 23.52 47.50 -10.59
N LEU A 938 22.74 48.48 -11.05
CA LEU A 938 23.00 49.91 -10.91
C LEU A 938 21.83 50.63 -10.22
N ASN A 939 22.14 51.80 -9.67
CA ASN A 939 21.16 52.68 -9.05
C ASN A 939 20.36 53.44 -10.12
N THR A 940 19.19 53.96 -9.73
CA THR A 940 18.26 54.68 -10.60
C THR A 940 18.81 56.00 -11.16
N SER A 941 19.85 56.56 -10.54
CA SER A 941 20.57 57.74 -11.01
C SER A 941 21.64 57.43 -12.07
N SER A 942 21.92 56.16 -12.36
CA SER A 942 22.94 55.76 -13.33
C SER A 942 22.37 55.74 -14.75
N THR A 943 22.89 56.62 -15.61
CA THR A 943 22.55 56.76 -17.03
C THR A 943 23.66 56.27 -17.97
N GLU A 944 24.79 55.84 -17.42
CA GLU A 944 25.94 55.32 -18.19
C GLU A 944 26.68 54.21 -17.42
N HIS A 945 27.30 53.30 -18.17
CA HIS A 945 28.20 52.27 -17.62
C HIS A 945 29.17 51.75 -18.68
N SER A 946 30.35 51.30 -18.25
CA SER A 946 31.39 50.74 -19.11
C SER A 946 31.75 49.31 -18.71
N PHE A 947 31.77 48.38 -19.66
CA PHE A 947 32.33 47.05 -19.44
C PHE A 947 33.76 46.96 -19.97
N SER A 948 34.62 46.21 -19.28
CA SER A 948 36.02 46.00 -19.63
C SER A 948 36.43 44.53 -19.64
N ALA A 949 37.61 44.22 -20.19
CA ALA A 949 38.09 42.84 -20.38
C ALA A 949 37.12 41.99 -21.22
N LEU A 950 36.61 42.57 -22.32
CA LEU A 950 35.89 41.89 -23.38
C LEU A 950 36.86 41.20 -24.37
N LEU A 951 36.37 40.22 -25.11
CA LEU A 951 37.14 39.54 -26.16
C LEU A 951 37.22 40.41 -27.43
N PRO A 952 38.38 40.57 -28.08
CA PRO A 952 38.51 41.30 -29.35
C PRO A 952 37.86 40.59 -30.55
N GLY A 953 37.17 41.35 -31.40
CA GLY A 953 36.53 40.84 -32.63
C GLY A 953 35.27 40.02 -32.39
N GLN A 954 34.62 40.18 -31.23
CA GLN A 954 33.49 39.40 -30.74
C GLN A 954 32.21 40.25 -30.70
N MET A 955 31.07 39.65 -31.01
CA MET A 955 29.76 40.29 -30.91
C MET A 955 29.18 40.14 -29.50
N TYR A 956 28.58 41.23 -29.02
CA TYR A 956 27.83 41.28 -27.76
C TYR A 956 26.47 41.94 -28.00
N THR A 957 25.45 41.44 -27.31
CA THR A 957 24.12 42.06 -27.25
C THR A 957 23.96 42.74 -25.89
N VAL A 958 23.46 43.98 -25.90
CA VAL A 958 23.10 44.72 -24.69
C VAL A 958 21.63 44.48 -24.39
N ASP A 959 21.32 44.13 -23.14
CA ASP A 959 19.97 44.13 -22.57
C ASP A 959 19.97 45.00 -21.31
N VAL A 960 18.96 45.86 -21.16
CA VAL A 960 18.82 46.75 -19.99
C VAL A 960 17.39 46.69 -19.45
N LEU A 961 17.28 46.37 -18.16
CA LEU A 961 16.00 46.25 -17.47
C LEU A 961 15.87 47.30 -16.37
N THR A 962 14.69 47.91 -16.25
CA THR A 962 14.30 48.62 -15.02
C THR A 962 13.54 47.66 -14.10
N GLN A 963 13.79 47.76 -12.79
CA GLN A 963 13.13 46.93 -11.76
C GLN A 963 12.47 47.83 -10.71
N SER A 964 11.28 47.47 -10.26
CA SER A 964 10.54 48.14 -9.17
C SER A 964 10.13 47.14 -8.08
N GLY A 965 10.19 47.57 -6.81
CA GLY A 965 9.89 46.77 -5.62
C GLY A 965 11.14 46.50 -4.75
N ILE A 966 11.13 47.00 -3.51
CA ILE A 966 12.15 46.70 -2.48
C ILE A 966 11.47 46.51 -1.10
N ARG A 967 10.39 45.73 -1.06
CA ARG A 967 9.83 45.21 0.19
C ARG A 967 9.87 43.68 0.15
N PRO A 968 10.13 42.99 1.28
CA PRO A 968 10.14 41.53 1.31
C PRO A 968 8.83 40.88 0.85
N ASP A 969 7.73 41.63 0.92
CA ASP A 969 6.37 41.18 0.66
C ASP A 969 5.86 41.55 -0.76
N GLU A 970 6.67 42.20 -1.60
CA GLU A 970 6.31 42.61 -2.96
C GLU A 970 7.08 41.80 -4.02
N PHE A 971 6.36 41.19 -4.96
CA PHE A 971 6.97 40.56 -6.15
C PHE A 971 7.56 41.65 -7.06
N PRO A 972 8.86 41.57 -7.43
CA PRO A 972 9.51 42.61 -8.21
C PRO A 972 9.02 42.60 -9.67
N SER A 973 8.57 43.75 -10.15
CA SER A 973 8.20 43.96 -11.55
C SER A 973 9.39 44.47 -12.36
N THR A 974 9.56 43.98 -13.59
CA THR A 974 10.62 44.41 -14.53
C THR A 974 10.07 44.91 -15.86
N SER A 975 10.77 45.85 -16.48
CA SER A 975 10.48 46.33 -17.84
C SER A 975 11.77 46.35 -18.67
N HIS A 976 11.72 45.75 -19.87
CA HIS A 976 12.87 45.63 -20.76
C HIS A 976 13.03 46.87 -21.64
N SER A 977 14.27 47.19 -21.99
CA SER A 977 14.59 48.20 -23.01
C SER A 977 14.00 47.84 -24.38
N ALA A 978 13.75 48.86 -25.21
CA ALA A 978 13.23 48.67 -26.56
C ALA A 978 14.26 48.05 -27.53
N GLY A 979 14.44 46.73 -27.45
CA GLY A 979 15.15 45.89 -28.40
C GLY A 979 16.62 45.56 -28.05
N PRO A 980 17.13 44.41 -28.52
CA PRO A 980 18.51 43.99 -28.30
C PRO A 980 19.50 44.85 -29.12
N LEU A 981 20.27 45.70 -28.45
CA LEU A 981 21.26 46.54 -29.12
C LEU A 981 22.59 45.76 -29.28
N GLN A 982 22.96 45.43 -30.52
CA GLN A 982 24.15 44.62 -30.80
C GLN A 982 25.35 45.49 -31.19
N PHE A 983 26.53 45.11 -30.72
CA PHE A 983 27.80 45.70 -31.16
C PHE A 983 28.91 44.65 -31.24
N TRP A 984 29.98 45.00 -31.93
CA TRP A 984 31.18 44.19 -32.07
C TRP A 984 32.38 44.91 -31.49
N THR A 985 33.17 44.23 -30.67
CA THR A 985 34.48 44.75 -30.25
C THR A 985 35.44 44.80 -31.44
N ARG A 986 36.35 45.78 -31.45
CA ARG A 986 37.32 45.91 -32.54
C ARG A 986 38.31 44.73 -32.55
N PRO A 987 38.77 44.25 -33.73
CA PRO A 987 39.85 43.28 -33.78
C PRO A 987 41.15 43.88 -33.22
N LEU A 988 42.10 43.04 -32.80
CA LEU A 988 43.41 43.51 -32.35
C LEU A 988 44.25 44.04 -33.54
N PRO A 989 45.04 45.11 -33.37
CA PRO A 989 45.87 45.66 -34.44
C PRO A 989 47.15 44.84 -34.68
N PRO A 990 47.72 44.85 -35.91
CA PRO A 990 48.91 44.06 -36.26
C PRO A 990 50.13 44.33 -35.38
N GLN A 991 50.58 43.33 -34.63
CA GLN A 991 51.70 43.49 -33.69
C GLN A 991 53.06 43.37 -34.40
N ASN A 992 54.04 44.17 -33.99
CA ASN A 992 55.40 44.22 -34.56
C ASN A 992 55.44 44.45 -36.08
N LEU A 993 54.68 45.44 -36.58
CA LEU A 993 54.75 45.85 -37.98
C LEU A 993 56.16 46.39 -38.29
N SER A 994 56.82 45.76 -39.25
CA SER A 994 58.23 46.02 -39.59
C SER A 994 58.47 45.94 -41.11
N LEU A 995 59.59 46.52 -41.53
CA LEU A 995 60.10 46.45 -42.89
C LEU A 995 61.16 45.35 -42.95
N SER A 996 60.98 44.35 -43.82
CA SER A 996 61.91 43.22 -43.94
C SER A 996 62.93 43.46 -45.06
N HIS A 997 62.48 43.86 -46.25
CA HIS A 997 63.35 44.16 -47.39
C HIS A 997 62.76 45.27 -48.26
N VAL A 998 63.61 46.09 -48.87
CA VAL A 998 63.23 47.13 -49.84
C VAL A 998 64.08 46.99 -51.09
N THR A 999 63.46 47.18 -52.25
CA THR A 999 64.11 47.37 -53.55
C THR A 999 63.63 48.69 -54.14
N THR A 1000 64.28 49.14 -55.21
CA THR A 1000 63.91 50.37 -55.95
C THR A 1000 62.46 50.41 -56.43
N ASN A 1001 61.74 49.28 -56.46
CA ASN A 1001 60.35 49.18 -56.93
C ASN A 1001 59.42 48.32 -56.06
N SER A 1002 59.88 47.84 -54.90
CA SER A 1002 59.09 46.96 -54.02
C SER A 1002 59.51 47.02 -52.55
N ALA A 1003 58.62 46.67 -51.64
CA ALA A 1003 58.93 46.57 -50.22
C ALA A 1003 58.16 45.41 -49.57
N LEU A 1004 58.86 44.57 -48.80
CA LEU A 1004 58.26 43.51 -48.00
C LEU A 1004 58.01 44.03 -46.59
N ILE A 1005 56.73 44.16 -46.22
CA ILE A 1005 56.30 44.44 -44.85
C ILE A 1005 55.94 43.13 -44.13
N THR A 1006 56.21 43.09 -42.82
CA THR A 1006 56.04 41.91 -41.96
C THR A 1006 55.36 42.28 -40.65
N TRP A 1007 54.55 41.38 -40.09
CA TRP A 1007 53.90 41.53 -38.78
C TRP A 1007 53.68 40.17 -38.11
N SER A 1008 53.45 40.16 -36.81
CA SER A 1008 53.26 38.95 -36.02
C SER A 1008 51.95 38.24 -36.39
N ARG A 1009 51.99 36.91 -36.53
CA ARG A 1009 50.78 36.11 -36.75
C ARG A 1009 49.97 35.98 -35.45
N TYR A 1010 48.65 36.00 -35.56
CA TYR A 1010 47.75 35.89 -34.41
C TYR A 1010 47.66 34.43 -33.91
N PRO A 1011 47.93 34.16 -32.63
CA PRO A 1011 47.80 32.80 -32.06
C PRO A 1011 46.36 32.44 -31.69
N ARG A 1012 45.51 33.43 -31.39
CA ARG A 1012 44.07 33.32 -31.11
C ARG A 1012 43.35 34.57 -31.65
N ASN A 1013 42.03 34.52 -31.80
CA ASN A 1013 41.18 35.61 -32.30
C ASN A 1013 41.69 36.17 -33.65
N VAL A 1014 41.86 35.26 -34.61
CA VAL A 1014 42.37 35.58 -35.95
C VAL A 1014 41.35 36.49 -36.67
N PRO A 1015 41.78 37.64 -37.23
CA PRO A 1015 40.89 38.50 -38.01
C PRO A 1015 40.46 37.82 -39.32
N ASP A 1016 39.46 38.35 -40.01
CA ASP A 1016 39.03 37.80 -41.30
C ASP A 1016 39.98 38.25 -42.44
N GLY A 1017 40.66 39.39 -42.25
CA GLY A 1017 41.69 39.86 -43.17
C GLY A 1017 42.45 41.09 -42.67
N PHE A 1018 43.19 41.72 -43.58
CA PHE A 1018 43.91 42.97 -43.34
C PHE A 1018 43.65 43.99 -44.44
N VAL A 1019 43.56 45.27 -44.10
CA VAL A 1019 43.64 46.38 -45.07
C VAL A 1019 45.03 47.01 -44.97
N VAL A 1020 45.71 47.11 -46.10
CA VAL A 1020 46.98 47.82 -46.24
C VAL A 1020 46.73 49.08 -47.07
N ASN A 1021 46.89 50.24 -46.44
CA ASN A 1021 46.86 51.55 -47.09
C ASN A 1021 48.30 52.01 -47.33
N VAL A 1022 48.65 52.36 -48.57
CA VAL A 1022 49.96 52.88 -48.98
C VAL A 1022 49.79 54.30 -49.48
N THR A 1023 50.39 55.26 -48.80
CA THR A 1023 50.27 56.69 -49.07
C THR A 1023 51.59 57.27 -49.57
N ARG A 1024 51.54 58.03 -50.67
CA ARG A 1024 52.66 58.77 -51.26
C ARG A 1024 52.23 60.21 -51.53
N GLY A 1025 52.76 61.16 -50.76
CA GLY A 1025 52.24 62.53 -50.74
C GLY A 1025 50.76 62.54 -50.37
N LEU A 1026 49.91 63.13 -51.23
CA LEU A 1026 48.46 63.17 -51.04
C LEU A 1026 47.71 61.93 -51.57
N ASN A 1027 48.39 60.98 -52.23
CA ASN A 1027 47.73 59.83 -52.86
C ASN A 1027 47.82 58.57 -51.99
N THR A 1028 46.67 58.03 -51.58
CA THR A 1028 46.57 56.74 -50.87
C THR A 1028 45.99 55.66 -51.76
N ARG A 1029 46.62 54.48 -51.79
CA ARG A 1029 46.08 53.24 -52.39
C ARG A 1029 45.80 52.23 -51.29
N SER A 1030 44.58 51.71 -51.24
CA SER A 1030 44.13 50.72 -50.25
C SER A 1030 43.99 49.33 -50.88
N ARG A 1031 44.36 48.28 -50.15
CA ARG A 1031 44.15 46.88 -50.57
C ARG A 1031 43.70 46.02 -49.40
N PHE A 1032 42.60 45.28 -49.60
CA PHE A 1032 42.17 44.22 -48.68
C PHE A 1032 42.89 42.89 -48.98
N LEU A 1033 43.24 42.17 -47.92
CA LEU A 1033 43.92 40.88 -47.91
C LEU A 1033 43.04 39.88 -47.13
N PRO A 1034 42.26 39.00 -47.81
CA PRO A 1034 41.20 38.18 -47.20
C PRO A 1034 41.73 36.94 -46.45
N ASN A 1035 42.88 37.04 -45.78
CA ASN A 1035 43.49 35.95 -45.04
C ASN A 1035 44.15 36.47 -43.75
N GLY A 1036 43.44 36.37 -42.63
CA GLY A 1036 43.93 36.79 -41.32
C GLY A 1036 45.13 36.03 -40.77
N LYS A 1037 45.53 34.90 -41.37
CA LYS A 1037 46.75 34.15 -41.00
C LYS A 1037 48.02 34.70 -41.68
N LEU A 1038 47.90 35.70 -42.56
CA LEU A 1038 49.05 36.43 -43.12
C LEU A 1038 49.86 37.10 -42.01
N GLY A 1039 51.19 37.05 -42.16
CA GLY A 1039 52.16 37.79 -41.34
C GLY A 1039 53.16 38.60 -42.19
N SER A 1040 52.89 38.73 -43.49
CA SER A 1040 53.74 39.45 -44.43
C SER A 1040 53.00 39.81 -45.71
N TYR A 1041 53.40 40.91 -46.35
CA TYR A 1041 52.87 41.34 -47.63
C TYR A 1041 53.91 42.13 -48.45
N THR A 1042 53.98 41.87 -49.75
CA THR A 1042 54.89 42.58 -50.66
C THR A 1042 54.17 43.70 -51.40
N LEU A 1043 54.57 44.93 -51.11
CA LEU A 1043 54.24 46.11 -51.90
C LEU A 1043 55.05 46.07 -53.19
N ARG A 1044 54.40 46.29 -54.33
CA ARG A 1044 55.01 46.24 -55.68
C ARG A 1044 54.63 47.52 -56.45
N GLU A 1045 55.29 47.75 -57.57
CA GLU A 1045 55.07 48.93 -58.43
C GLU A 1045 55.34 50.27 -57.70
N LEU A 1046 56.28 50.25 -56.77
CA LEU A 1046 56.76 51.47 -56.11
C LEU A 1046 57.71 52.23 -57.06
N THR A 1047 57.80 53.54 -56.86
CA THR A 1047 58.67 54.43 -57.66
C THR A 1047 59.99 54.63 -56.92
N PRO A 1048 61.16 54.51 -57.56
CA PRO A 1048 62.45 54.69 -56.87
C PRO A 1048 62.61 56.07 -56.23
N GLY A 1049 63.26 56.15 -55.08
CA GLY A 1049 63.60 57.41 -54.39
C GLY A 1049 62.42 58.16 -53.80
N GLN A 1050 61.28 57.49 -53.54
CA GLN A 1050 60.07 58.13 -53.04
C GLN A 1050 59.72 57.64 -51.63
N GLN A 1051 59.26 58.56 -50.79
CA GLN A 1051 58.82 58.25 -49.42
C GLN A 1051 57.38 57.73 -49.42
N TYR A 1052 57.16 56.63 -48.71
CA TYR A 1052 55.88 55.96 -48.55
C TYR A 1052 55.52 55.83 -47.07
N HIS A 1053 54.26 56.14 -46.75
CA HIS A 1053 53.65 55.85 -45.45
C HIS A 1053 52.65 54.70 -45.61
N VAL A 1054 52.77 53.67 -44.80
CA VAL A 1054 51.91 52.49 -44.83
C VAL A 1054 51.14 52.39 -43.53
N ALA A 1055 49.84 52.15 -43.63
CA ALA A 1055 48.98 51.84 -42.50
C ALA A 1055 48.37 50.44 -42.70
N VAL A 1056 48.57 49.54 -41.75
CA VAL A 1056 47.99 48.18 -41.76
C VAL A 1056 46.94 48.08 -40.65
N MET A 1057 45.72 47.71 -41.02
CA MET A 1057 44.61 47.44 -40.12
C MET A 1057 44.19 45.97 -40.26
N SER A 1058 43.82 45.33 -39.16
CA SER A 1058 43.08 44.07 -39.20
C SER A 1058 41.58 44.34 -39.38
N VAL A 1059 40.87 43.37 -39.96
CA VAL A 1059 39.46 43.47 -40.32
C VAL A 1059 38.67 42.32 -39.72
N LYS A 1060 37.50 42.63 -39.17
CA LYS A 1060 36.42 41.67 -38.91
C LYS A 1060 35.26 42.00 -39.85
N SER A 1061 34.81 41.03 -40.65
CA SER A 1061 33.70 41.20 -41.58
C SER A 1061 32.41 40.76 -40.91
N THR A 1062 31.39 41.62 -40.91
CA THR A 1062 30.04 41.29 -40.45
C THR A 1062 29.09 41.17 -41.64
N ALA A 1063 27.83 40.81 -41.41
CA ALA A 1063 26.81 40.74 -42.46
C ALA A 1063 26.41 42.11 -43.05
N GLN A 1064 26.80 43.22 -42.40
CA GLN A 1064 26.40 44.58 -42.77
C GLN A 1064 27.62 45.47 -43.09
N GLU A 1065 28.68 45.44 -42.28
CA GLU A 1065 29.88 46.28 -42.45
C GLU A 1065 31.22 45.58 -42.12
N GLN A 1066 32.34 46.20 -42.51
CA GLN A 1066 33.69 45.79 -42.12
C GLN A 1066 34.20 46.62 -40.93
N ILE A 1067 34.66 45.93 -39.89
CA ILE A 1067 35.11 46.53 -38.64
C ILE A 1067 36.63 46.51 -38.59
N HIS A 1068 37.22 47.70 -38.53
CA HIS A 1068 38.67 47.89 -38.56
C HIS A 1068 39.25 48.13 -37.15
N SER A 1069 40.44 47.57 -36.92
CA SER A 1069 41.29 47.93 -35.78
C SER A 1069 41.98 49.28 -35.97
N VAL A 1070 42.63 49.77 -34.92
CA VAL A 1070 43.47 50.97 -34.99
C VAL A 1070 44.63 50.72 -35.97
N PRO A 1071 44.90 51.62 -36.93
CA PRO A 1071 45.97 51.43 -37.91
C PRO A 1071 47.35 51.39 -37.26
N GLN A 1072 48.18 50.45 -37.72
CA GLN A 1072 49.59 50.37 -37.37
C GLN A 1072 50.42 50.95 -38.52
N HIS A 1073 51.31 51.88 -38.19
CA HIS A 1073 51.98 52.73 -39.17
C HIS A 1073 53.45 52.38 -39.35
N LEU A 1074 53.92 52.47 -40.59
CA LEU A 1074 55.32 52.29 -40.98
C LEU A 1074 55.65 53.32 -42.07
N ALA A 1075 56.87 53.86 -42.08
CA ALA A 1075 57.34 54.77 -43.13
C ALA A 1075 58.69 54.30 -43.67
N PHE A 1076 58.89 54.40 -44.99
CA PHE A 1076 60.14 54.04 -45.65
C PHE A 1076 60.31 54.77 -46.99
N THR A 1077 61.51 54.67 -47.57
CA THR A 1077 61.86 55.20 -48.89
C THR A 1077 62.44 54.08 -49.75
N THR A 1078 62.14 54.09 -51.04
CA THR A 1078 62.55 53.08 -52.06
C THR A 1078 63.84 53.40 -52.81
#